data_AF-A0AAD8DKH1-F1
#
_entry.id   AF-A0AAD8DKH1-F1
#
_cell.length_a   1.000
_cell.length_b   1.000
_cell.length_c   1.000
_cell.angle_alpha   90.00
_cell.angle_beta   90.00
_cell.angle_gamma   90.00
#
_symmetry.space_group_name_H-M   'P 1'
#
loop_
_entity.id
_entity.type
_entity.pdbx_description
1 polymer ?
#
loop_
_entity_poly.entity_id
_entity_poly.type
_entity_poly.pdbx_seq_one_letter_code
_entity_poly.pdbx_strand_id
1 'polypeptide(L)'
;MSVATYDKGEGTSGIRGQLYETKLLSLIFYRAKHDDSIEEFQLASNIADIGAFDDICIKVKMKGIAKPLIVCIQAKHKDDSEQTLDIDVMKYFRSYLKIRERFEMDNKDEIFQGKFHETESYFVIYTSGKDKFGNDEVVGEFASQLNELIGTGGTAKQPYKHDAHVESLCHIFMKEQAISLAKQVAAYMSGERNFETMLSDELMLTYHVILARYVVEVSEIVPGGHRIATFQQGFFDNYLGEKLNLFKNTLYKEALGRRKIEPSDVKNLMSAFLAEPTDVIKLSKVIGTVITYNNGQLELAKTYAQLKTDLKRQLNQVDVSRSTVNEATTLAAREMLSKGLKVPAAFGNTDLMLSGSDAKKARRIKHLTSKFIELLVECKSGNTVTVDNSFDSGFLQLNGGIAGAIGNMFVLDEKTKLMKITDNWESLGDLAQALYKNLTNEIHNLHELRFHFKVNKFPKLSFDCSEYEATQARDFLNKLMFYSKQADENEVEQIIKDKIEEYQAEHPNYFQAKTDAMFLKYHDKIQKWWMQPKQASYLTKDSDIFENAINHIIKDPLLSSINMTCMSIIKPVIDYTFTEDAVSSWNLLEHANTVIITENSSLTVVKVLQHLKTKDRVVLDLGYIVNLPMNDRNVLRTELKNTDGCKVIIFVCDKMLNTRDEIKSLENISKVVITKKTVIITNSASVETLQKYFPITHSPVHDENSLNDMSAESQKSILETRVMFQGVEVKLDLIVDDTSIGYVKGDILNEIMYKNKIEVGKLNTSRWYDGIKWMNLYFDRMVQKTINEYVMVSPPLKTLYDIEDDVVLITAEPGTGKSTLLCHLSLETKKCHPEVWIVRVNLLEYSREFSKWKEEGTDINSLETLKFVSSYTA
;
A
#
# COMPACT_ATOMS: atom_id res chain seq x y z
N MET A 1 -20.96 -10.19 -26.61
CA MET A 1 -20.94 -10.81 -25.27
C MET A 1 -20.70 -9.70 -24.26
N SER A 2 -21.30 -9.75 -23.06
CA SER A 2 -21.02 -8.75 -22.02
C SER A 2 -19.56 -8.87 -21.58
N VAL A 3 -18.82 -7.77 -21.57
CA VAL A 3 -17.43 -7.74 -21.11
C VAL A 3 -17.41 -8.02 -19.61
N ALA A 4 -16.59 -8.97 -19.17
CA ALA A 4 -16.45 -9.29 -17.75
C ALA A 4 -15.84 -8.11 -16.97
N THR A 5 -16.34 -7.89 -15.75
CA THR A 5 -15.96 -6.77 -14.88
C THR A 5 -15.53 -7.27 -13.51
N TYR A 6 -14.80 -6.42 -12.79
CA TYR A 6 -14.37 -6.67 -11.41
C TYR A 6 -14.62 -5.44 -10.53
N ASP A 7 -14.71 -5.67 -9.22
CA ASP A 7 -14.86 -4.60 -8.23
C ASP A 7 -13.50 -3.95 -7.97
N LYS A 8 -13.45 -2.61 -8.14
CA LYS A 8 -12.24 -1.81 -8.08
C LYS A 8 -12.20 -0.93 -6.82
N GLY A 9 -11.10 -0.98 -6.10
CA GLY A 9 -10.80 -0.15 -4.93
C GLY A 9 -10.37 1.27 -5.30
N GLU A 10 -10.41 2.18 -4.33
CA GLU A 10 -9.86 3.54 -4.48
C GLU A 10 -8.33 3.47 -4.41
N GLY A 11 -7.63 3.84 -5.49
CA GLY A 11 -6.17 3.93 -5.49
C GLY A 11 -5.69 4.98 -4.48
N THR A 12 -4.77 4.61 -3.59
CA THR A 12 -4.30 5.47 -2.47
C THR A 12 -2.91 6.07 -2.67
N SER A 13 -2.33 5.92 -3.86
CA SER A 13 -0.97 6.38 -4.18
C SER A 13 -0.91 7.89 -4.45
N GLY A 14 0.21 8.52 -4.09
CA GLY A 14 0.56 9.86 -4.58
C GLY A 14 0.73 9.86 -6.10
N ILE A 15 0.67 11.03 -6.75
CA ILE A 15 0.53 11.15 -8.22
C ILE A 15 1.67 10.46 -8.99
N ARG A 16 2.93 10.61 -8.57
CA ARG A 16 4.05 9.87 -9.19
C ARG A 16 3.90 8.35 -9.05
N GLY A 17 3.38 7.87 -7.92
CA GLY A 17 3.06 6.45 -7.74
C GLY A 17 1.99 5.97 -8.71
N GLN A 18 0.95 6.79 -8.96
CA GLN A 18 -0.10 6.48 -9.94
C GLN A 18 0.44 6.50 -11.38
N LEU A 19 1.31 7.45 -11.71
CA LEU A 19 1.96 7.50 -13.03
C LEU A 19 2.85 6.28 -13.26
N TYR A 20 3.65 5.91 -12.26
CA TYR A 20 4.47 4.69 -12.32
C TYR A 20 3.62 3.43 -12.53
N GLU A 21 2.55 3.26 -11.75
CA GLU A 21 1.62 2.13 -11.86
C GLU A 21 0.96 2.07 -13.23
N THR A 22 0.44 3.20 -13.75
CA THR A 22 -0.25 3.23 -15.05
C THR A 22 0.69 3.05 -16.23
N LYS A 23 1.94 3.53 -16.15
CA LYS A 23 2.98 3.26 -17.16
C LYS A 23 3.39 1.79 -17.14
N LEU A 24 3.64 1.21 -15.96
CA LEU A 24 3.93 -0.22 -15.83
C LEU A 24 2.78 -1.09 -16.35
N LEU A 25 1.53 -0.73 -16.03
CA LEU A 25 0.32 -1.36 -16.56
C LEU A 25 0.26 -1.28 -18.10
N SER A 26 0.63 -0.13 -18.68
CA SER A 26 0.69 0.07 -20.14
C SER A 26 1.73 -0.86 -20.78
N LEU A 27 2.88 -1.06 -20.15
CA LEU A 27 3.90 -1.98 -20.62
C LEU A 27 3.44 -3.44 -20.55
N ILE A 28 2.87 -3.85 -19.41
CA ILE A 28 2.38 -5.22 -19.20
C ILE A 28 1.25 -5.53 -20.18
N PHE A 29 0.31 -4.62 -20.39
CA PHE A 29 -0.78 -4.81 -21.35
C PHE A 29 -0.24 -4.97 -22.78
N TYR A 30 0.69 -4.10 -23.20
CA TYR A 30 1.31 -4.22 -24.52
C TYR A 30 1.98 -5.58 -24.69
N ARG A 31 2.83 -5.99 -23.73
CA ARG A 31 3.55 -7.27 -23.78
C ARG A 31 2.58 -8.45 -23.81
N ALA A 32 1.60 -8.49 -22.93
CA ALA A 32 0.63 -9.58 -22.86
C ALA A 32 -0.18 -9.74 -24.17
N LYS A 33 -0.51 -8.63 -24.82
CA LYS A 33 -1.30 -8.59 -26.06
C LYS A 33 -0.49 -9.04 -27.28
N HIS A 34 0.77 -8.66 -27.35
CA HIS A 34 1.66 -8.95 -28.49
C HIS A 34 2.53 -10.20 -28.30
N ASP A 35 2.41 -10.90 -27.17
CA ASP A 35 3.06 -12.19 -26.96
C ASP A 35 2.24 -13.34 -27.59
N ASP A 36 2.83 -13.99 -28.57
CA ASP A 36 2.25 -15.13 -29.28
C ASP A 36 2.14 -16.40 -28.43
N SER A 37 2.91 -16.51 -27.35
CA SER A 37 2.84 -17.64 -26.42
C SER A 37 1.61 -17.56 -25.50
N ILE A 38 1.01 -16.38 -25.37
CA ILE A 38 -0.20 -16.16 -24.56
C ILE A 38 -1.45 -16.44 -25.40
N GLU A 39 -2.27 -17.39 -24.94
CA GLU A 39 -3.55 -17.72 -25.56
C GLU A 39 -4.63 -16.72 -25.13
N GLU A 40 -4.79 -16.51 -23.83
CA GLU A 40 -5.76 -15.59 -23.24
C GLU A 40 -5.19 -14.95 -21.96
N PHE A 41 -5.67 -13.75 -21.61
CA PHE A 41 -5.34 -13.12 -20.34
C PHE A 41 -6.46 -12.18 -19.85
N GLN A 42 -6.51 -12.00 -18.53
CA GLN A 42 -7.27 -10.97 -17.83
C GLN A 42 -6.32 -10.11 -17.02
N LEU A 43 -6.23 -8.83 -17.34
CA LEU A 43 -5.42 -7.83 -16.62
C LEU A 43 -6.35 -6.85 -15.90
N ALA A 44 -6.06 -6.64 -14.62
CA ALA A 44 -6.81 -5.81 -13.69
C ALA A 44 -5.86 -4.90 -12.89
N SER A 45 -6.40 -3.82 -12.35
CA SER A 45 -5.73 -2.89 -11.44
C SER A 45 -6.61 -2.48 -10.26
N ASN A 46 -5.99 -2.28 -9.10
CA ASN A 46 -6.60 -1.97 -7.80
C ASN A 46 -7.82 -2.85 -7.49
N ILE A 47 -7.68 -4.18 -7.60
CA ILE A 47 -8.78 -5.10 -7.26
C ILE A 47 -9.19 -4.88 -5.80
N ALA A 48 -10.49 -4.65 -5.56
CA ALA A 48 -10.98 -4.38 -4.22
C ALA A 48 -10.77 -5.58 -3.28
N ASP A 49 -10.43 -5.30 -2.02
CA ASP A 49 -10.45 -6.24 -0.91
C ASP A 49 -9.47 -7.45 -1.02
N ILE A 50 -8.39 -7.34 -1.81
CA ILE A 50 -7.32 -8.38 -1.88
C ILE A 50 -6.06 -8.07 -1.07
N GLY A 51 -5.98 -6.90 -0.44
CA GLY A 51 -4.86 -6.51 0.41
C GLY A 51 -3.82 -5.71 -0.37
N ALA A 52 -2.54 -6.02 -0.18
CA ALA A 52 -1.43 -5.19 -0.66
C ALA A 52 -0.99 -5.47 -2.12
N PHE A 53 -1.44 -6.58 -2.70
CA PHE A 53 -1.08 -6.94 -4.09
C PHE A 53 -2.18 -6.53 -5.07
N ASP A 54 -2.82 -5.39 -4.81
CA ASP A 54 -3.96 -4.88 -5.53
C ASP A 54 -3.58 -4.04 -6.75
N ASP A 55 -2.40 -3.39 -6.75
CA ASP A 55 -2.00 -2.44 -7.80
C ASP A 55 -2.19 -3.03 -9.22
N ILE A 56 -1.58 -4.18 -9.52
CA ILE A 56 -1.73 -4.85 -10.82
C ILE A 56 -1.90 -6.36 -10.60
N CYS A 57 -2.93 -6.94 -11.21
CA CYS A 57 -3.17 -8.39 -11.20
C CYS A 57 -3.39 -8.89 -12.63
N ILE A 58 -2.70 -9.95 -13.02
CA ILE A 58 -2.89 -10.58 -14.33
C ILE A 58 -3.04 -12.10 -14.18
N LYS A 59 -4.06 -12.66 -14.84
CA LYS A 59 -4.22 -14.09 -15.08
C LYS A 59 -3.91 -14.38 -16.55
N VAL A 60 -3.05 -15.34 -16.81
CA VAL A 60 -2.55 -15.68 -18.15
C VAL A 60 -2.71 -17.17 -18.38
N LYS A 61 -3.24 -17.55 -19.55
CA LYS A 61 -3.17 -18.92 -20.07
C LYS A 61 -2.17 -18.96 -21.21
N MET A 62 -1.12 -19.76 -21.04
CA MET A 62 -0.10 -19.94 -22.06
C MET A 62 -0.43 -21.13 -22.95
N LYS A 63 -0.06 -21.04 -24.23
CA LYS A 63 -0.23 -22.13 -25.19
C LYS A 63 0.57 -23.36 -24.73
N GLY A 64 -0.12 -24.50 -24.62
CA GLY A 64 0.51 -25.77 -24.26
C GLY A 64 0.81 -25.97 -22.77
N ILE A 65 0.53 -24.98 -21.91
CA ILE A 65 0.67 -25.11 -20.46
C ILE A 65 -0.71 -25.33 -19.84
N ALA A 66 -0.86 -26.42 -19.09
CA ALA A 66 -2.16 -26.83 -18.55
C ALA A 66 -2.68 -25.91 -17.42
N LYS A 67 -1.79 -25.40 -16.58
CA LYS A 67 -2.17 -24.52 -15.46
C LYS A 67 -2.09 -23.05 -15.88
N PRO A 68 -3.12 -22.23 -15.59
CA PRO A 68 -3.00 -20.79 -15.74
C PRO A 68 -1.99 -20.22 -14.73
N LEU A 69 -1.43 -19.07 -15.08
CA LEU A 69 -0.49 -18.29 -14.27
C LEU A 69 -1.18 -17.04 -13.75
N ILE A 70 -1.09 -16.77 -12.45
CA ILE A 70 -1.56 -15.52 -11.84
C ILE A 70 -0.38 -14.78 -11.23
N VAL A 71 -0.30 -13.48 -11.52
CA VAL A 71 0.71 -12.58 -10.95
C VAL A 71 0.00 -11.41 -10.31
N CYS A 72 0.19 -11.25 -8.99
CA CYS A 72 -0.33 -10.11 -8.22
C CYS A 72 0.84 -9.24 -7.80
N ILE A 73 0.85 -7.97 -8.22
CA ILE A 73 1.98 -7.06 -8.13
C ILE A 73 1.63 -5.92 -7.16
N GLN A 74 2.57 -5.62 -6.27
CA GLN A 74 2.64 -4.36 -5.54
C GLN A 74 3.78 -3.53 -6.14
N ALA A 75 3.43 -2.43 -6.82
CA ALA A 75 4.37 -1.47 -7.36
C ALA A 75 4.80 -0.45 -6.29
N LYS A 76 6.12 -0.21 -6.19
CA LYS A 76 6.74 0.75 -5.27
C LYS A 76 7.75 1.61 -6.01
N HIS A 77 7.35 2.83 -6.34
CA HIS A 77 8.25 3.81 -6.93
C HIS A 77 9.20 4.42 -5.89
N LYS A 78 10.48 4.56 -6.24
CA LYS A 78 11.50 5.29 -5.49
C LYS A 78 12.23 6.24 -6.45
N ASP A 79 12.29 7.52 -6.07
CA ASP A 79 12.97 8.56 -6.87
C ASP A 79 14.50 8.41 -6.87
N ASP A 80 15.05 7.67 -5.90
CA ASP A 80 16.49 7.39 -5.81
C ASP A 80 16.71 5.87 -5.72
N SER A 81 17.40 5.33 -6.72
CA SER A 81 17.74 3.90 -6.84
C SER A 81 18.65 3.40 -5.70
N GLU A 82 19.32 4.31 -4.96
CA GLU A 82 20.12 3.97 -3.79
C GLU A 82 19.26 3.69 -2.53
N GLN A 83 18.00 4.11 -2.51
CA GLN A 83 17.12 3.91 -1.37
C GLN A 83 16.70 2.45 -1.21
N THR A 84 16.91 1.92 -0.01
CA THR A 84 16.55 0.54 0.32
C THR A 84 15.09 0.44 0.74
N LEU A 85 14.36 -0.53 0.19
CA LEU A 85 12.96 -0.77 0.53
C LEU A 85 12.85 -1.38 1.95
N ASP A 86 11.98 -0.82 2.79
CA ASP A 86 11.56 -1.46 4.04
C ASP A 86 10.32 -2.32 3.74
N ILE A 87 10.42 -3.62 3.97
CA ILE A 87 9.45 -4.61 3.49
C ILE A 87 8.80 -5.29 4.68
N ASP A 88 7.52 -5.00 4.88
CA ASP A 88 6.69 -5.72 5.85
C ASP A 88 6.20 -7.04 5.24
N VAL A 89 7.03 -8.08 5.33
CA VAL A 89 6.68 -9.45 4.87
C VAL A 89 5.38 -9.95 5.51
N MET A 90 5.07 -9.49 6.73
CA MET A 90 3.88 -9.88 7.48
C MET A 90 2.61 -9.32 6.81
N LYS A 91 2.65 -8.06 6.37
CA LYS A 91 1.57 -7.42 5.58
C LYS A 91 1.29 -8.19 4.28
N TYR A 92 2.35 -8.61 3.59
CA TYR A 92 2.22 -9.35 2.33
C TYR A 92 1.68 -10.76 2.55
N PHE A 93 2.10 -11.45 3.60
CA PHE A 93 1.56 -12.76 3.93
C PHE A 93 0.06 -12.72 4.26
N ARG A 94 -0.41 -11.70 4.98
CA ARG A 94 -1.86 -11.50 5.19
C ARG A 94 -2.63 -11.32 3.89
N SER A 95 -2.05 -10.63 2.92
CA SER A 95 -2.66 -10.40 1.61
C SER A 95 -2.70 -11.70 0.80
N TYR A 96 -1.62 -12.50 0.85
CA TYR A 96 -1.57 -13.85 0.31
C TYR A 96 -2.71 -14.74 0.84
N LEU A 97 -2.92 -14.77 2.16
CA LEU A 97 -4.00 -15.57 2.75
C LEU A 97 -5.38 -15.15 2.26
N LYS A 98 -5.65 -13.83 2.19
CA LYS A 98 -6.91 -13.29 1.66
C LYS A 98 -7.12 -13.64 0.19
N ILE A 99 -6.08 -13.53 -0.64
CA ILE A 99 -6.15 -13.87 -2.06
C ILE A 99 -6.44 -15.36 -2.24
N ARG A 100 -5.79 -16.23 -1.45
CA ARG A 100 -6.02 -17.68 -1.48
C ARG A 100 -7.48 -18.03 -1.19
N GLU A 101 -8.11 -17.31 -0.26
CA GLU A 101 -9.51 -17.51 0.12
C GLU A 101 -10.51 -17.07 -0.97
N ARG A 102 -10.09 -16.30 -1.98
CA ARG A 102 -10.96 -15.92 -3.09
C ARG A 102 -11.15 -16.99 -4.14
N PHE A 103 -10.32 -18.02 -4.18
CA PHE A 103 -10.40 -19.01 -5.24
C PHE A 103 -11.61 -19.93 -5.06
N GLU A 104 -12.61 -19.78 -5.93
CA GLU A 104 -13.83 -20.58 -5.94
C GLU A 104 -14.24 -20.92 -7.37
N MET A 105 -14.86 -22.09 -7.59
CA MET A 105 -15.28 -22.54 -8.93
C MET A 105 -16.26 -21.56 -9.61
N ASP A 106 -17.16 -20.98 -8.82
CA ASP A 106 -18.22 -20.08 -9.27
C ASP A 106 -17.92 -18.60 -8.92
N ASN A 107 -16.64 -18.25 -8.71
CA ASN A 107 -16.28 -16.86 -8.45
C ASN A 107 -16.62 -15.99 -9.67
N LYS A 108 -17.27 -14.84 -9.43
CA LYS A 108 -17.59 -13.85 -10.47
C LYS A 108 -16.37 -13.11 -10.99
N ASP A 109 -15.31 -13.03 -10.18
CA ASP A 109 -14.03 -12.45 -10.55
C ASP A 109 -13.23 -13.49 -11.34
N GLU A 110 -13.09 -13.30 -12.65
CA GLU A 110 -12.44 -14.24 -13.57
C GLU A 110 -10.99 -14.56 -13.17
N ILE A 111 -10.28 -13.64 -12.50
CA ILE A 111 -8.92 -13.88 -12.03
C ILE A 111 -8.94 -14.99 -10.96
N PHE A 112 -9.89 -14.96 -10.02
CA PHE A 112 -9.99 -15.93 -8.92
C PHE A 112 -10.90 -17.13 -9.21
N GLN A 113 -11.36 -17.30 -10.44
CA GLN A 113 -12.16 -18.48 -10.81
C GLN A 113 -11.31 -19.75 -10.83
N GLY A 114 -11.76 -20.80 -10.10
CA GLY A 114 -11.14 -22.12 -10.02
C GLY A 114 -10.59 -22.45 -8.63
N LYS A 115 -9.76 -23.50 -8.53
CA LYS A 115 -9.08 -23.84 -7.26
C LYS A 115 -7.68 -23.27 -7.23
N PHE A 116 -7.27 -22.74 -6.07
CA PHE A 116 -5.93 -22.16 -5.87
C PHE A 116 -4.78 -23.12 -6.27
N HIS A 117 -4.86 -24.40 -5.90
CA HIS A 117 -3.80 -25.38 -6.18
C HIS A 117 -3.73 -25.84 -7.66
N GLU A 118 -4.77 -25.55 -8.43
CA GLU A 118 -4.84 -25.80 -9.88
C GLU A 118 -4.29 -24.60 -10.70
N THR A 119 -3.89 -23.52 -10.02
CA THR A 119 -3.35 -22.29 -10.63
C THR A 119 -1.95 -21.99 -10.09
N GLU A 120 -1.00 -21.69 -10.97
CA GLU A 120 0.31 -21.21 -10.53
C GLU A 120 0.18 -19.73 -10.15
N SER A 121 0.69 -19.32 -8.99
CA SER A 121 0.47 -17.97 -8.47
C SER A 121 1.74 -17.37 -7.88
N TYR A 122 2.03 -16.12 -8.25
CA TYR A 122 3.17 -15.36 -7.75
C TYR A 122 2.76 -13.99 -7.23
N PHE A 123 3.43 -13.59 -6.16
CA PHE A 123 3.19 -12.34 -5.43
C PHE A 123 4.44 -11.50 -5.55
N VAL A 124 4.37 -10.40 -6.29
CA VAL A 124 5.54 -9.64 -6.73
C VAL A 124 5.61 -8.31 -6.00
N ILE A 125 6.75 -8.04 -5.39
CA ILE A 125 7.14 -6.70 -4.95
C ILE A 125 8.00 -6.09 -6.05
N TYR A 126 7.45 -5.10 -6.75
CA TYR A 126 8.08 -4.46 -7.90
C TYR A 126 8.57 -3.07 -7.54
N THR A 127 9.88 -2.81 -7.69
CA THR A 127 10.45 -1.53 -7.28
C THR A 127 11.67 -1.10 -8.08
N SER A 128 11.80 0.21 -8.28
CA SER A 128 13.02 0.84 -8.82
C SER A 128 14.17 0.90 -7.81
N GLY A 129 13.90 0.74 -6.51
CA GLY A 129 14.92 0.77 -5.46
C GLY A 129 15.78 -0.49 -5.37
N LYS A 130 16.88 -0.40 -4.60
CA LYS A 130 17.70 -1.58 -4.21
C LYS A 130 16.97 -2.40 -3.15
N ASP A 131 16.99 -3.72 -3.30
CA ASP A 131 16.67 -4.63 -2.21
C ASP A 131 17.91 -4.92 -1.35
N LYS A 132 17.66 -5.33 -0.10
CA LYS A 132 18.63 -6.04 0.75
C LYS A 132 18.27 -7.52 0.89
N PHE A 133 17.28 -7.98 0.12
CA PHE A 133 16.56 -9.22 0.37
C PHE A 133 16.73 -10.14 -0.84
N GLY A 134 17.33 -11.31 -0.61
CA GLY A 134 17.49 -12.38 -1.61
C GLY A 134 18.85 -12.41 -2.32
N ASN A 135 19.49 -13.59 -2.29
CA ASN A 135 20.65 -13.91 -3.11
C ASN A 135 20.34 -14.89 -4.25
N ASP A 136 19.20 -15.58 -4.21
CA ASP A 136 18.88 -16.63 -5.17
C ASP A 136 17.97 -16.08 -6.28
N GLU A 137 18.42 -16.22 -7.51
CA GLU A 137 17.60 -15.97 -8.69
C GLU A 137 16.45 -16.96 -8.74
N VAL A 138 15.28 -16.49 -9.18
CA VAL A 138 14.14 -17.38 -9.39
C VAL A 138 14.43 -18.31 -10.56
N VAL A 139 14.46 -19.61 -10.28
CA VAL A 139 14.58 -20.67 -11.29
C VAL A 139 13.25 -21.43 -11.35
N GLY A 140 12.70 -21.62 -12.55
CA GLY A 140 11.45 -22.35 -12.74
C GLY A 140 10.90 -22.23 -14.17
N GLU A 141 9.90 -23.05 -14.48
CA GLU A 141 9.26 -23.12 -15.82
C GLU A 141 8.69 -21.78 -16.28
N PHE A 142 8.22 -20.95 -15.33
CA PHE A 142 7.62 -19.63 -15.59
C PHE A 142 8.58 -18.45 -15.43
N ALA A 143 9.82 -18.67 -14.98
CA ALA A 143 10.72 -17.57 -14.60
C ALA A 143 11.09 -16.67 -15.80
N SER A 144 11.36 -17.26 -16.97
CA SER A 144 11.67 -16.51 -18.18
C SER A 144 10.47 -15.70 -18.66
N GLN A 145 9.29 -16.33 -18.75
CA GLN A 145 8.11 -15.65 -19.26
C GLN A 145 7.63 -14.55 -18.30
N LEU A 146 7.79 -14.73 -16.99
CA LEU A 146 7.53 -13.67 -16.02
C LEU A 146 8.48 -12.47 -16.23
N ASN A 147 9.77 -12.72 -16.37
CA ASN A 147 10.74 -11.64 -16.60
C ASN A 147 10.45 -10.90 -17.92
N GLU A 148 10.07 -11.62 -18.98
CA GLU A 148 9.67 -11.02 -20.27
C GLU A 148 8.38 -10.20 -20.16
N LEU A 149 7.39 -10.71 -19.41
CA LEU A 149 6.09 -10.06 -19.24
C LEU A 149 6.19 -8.79 -18.38
N ILE A 150 6.82 -8.87 -17.21
CA ILE A 150 6.78 -7.79 -16.21
C ILE A 150 8.13 -7.10 -15.95
N GLY A 151 9.26 -7.74 -16.25
CA GLY A 151 10.59 -7.22 -15.91
C GLY A 151 11.03 -6.04 -16.78
N THR A 152 11.71 -5.06 -16.18
CA THR A 152 12.32 -3.93 -16.87
C THR A 152 13.78 -3.67 -16.48
N GLY A 153 14.32 -4.43 -15.53
CA GLY A 153 15.70 -4.29 -15.08
C GLY A 153 16.25 -5.58 -14.50
N GLY A 154 16.55 -5.60 -13.21
CA GLY A 154 17.06 -6.78 -12.51
C GLY A 154 16.16 -8.02 -12.65
N THR A 155 16.76 -9.21 -12.58
CA THR A 155 16.03 -10.48 -12.55
C THR A 155 15.27 -10.68 -11.24
N ALA A 156 14.18 -11.44 -11.29
CA ALA A 156 13.42 -11.82 -10.12
C ALA A 156 14.26 -12.57 -9.08
N LYS A 157 14.10 -12.20 -7.80
CA LYS A 157 14.73 -12.88 -6.66
C LYS A 157 13.72 -13.39 -5.65
N GLN A 158 14.08 -14.43 -4.91
CA GLN A 158 13.31 -14.94 -3.77
C GLN A 158 13.89 -14.48 -2.42
N PRO A 159 13.05 -14.34 -1.37
CA PRO A 159 13.54 -14.10 -0.03
C PRO A 159 14.33 -15.30 0.52
N TYR A 160 15.28 -15.03 1.41
CA TYR A 160 15.93 -16.08 2.18
C TYR A 160 14.94 -16.85 3.03
N LYS A 161 15.02 -18.18 2.93
CA LYS A 161 14.20 -19.12 3.69
C LYS A 161 14.97 -19.49 4.96
N HIS A 162 14.75 -18.71 6.03
CA HIS A 162 15.19 -19.08 7.38
C HIS A 162 14.01 -19.64 8.16
N ASP A 163 14.24 -20.68 8.97
CA ASP A 163 13.19 -21.28 9.80
C ASP A 163 12.53 -20.24 10.73
N ALA A 164 13.30 -19.27 11.23
CA ALA A 164 12.79 -18.14 12.02
C ALA A 164 11.76 -17.28 11.25
N HIS A 165 11.89 -17.15 9.93
CA HIS A 165 10.89 -16.47 9.10
C HIS A 165 9.60 -17.30 9.03
N VAL A 166 9.72 -18.61 8.83
CA VAL A 166 8.57 -19.53 8.79
C VAL A 166 7.82 -19.51 10.13
N GLU A 167 8.54 -19.55 11.25
CA GLU A 167 7.96 -19.46 12.60
C GLU A 167 7.23 -18.13 12.84
N SER A 168 7.79 -17.02 12.37
CA SER A 168 7.17 -15.70 12.45
C SER A 168 5.88 -15.64 11.63
N LEU A 169 5.89 -16.17 10.40
CA LEU A 169 4.71 -16.24 9.53
C LEU A 169 3.63 -17.19 10.10
N CYS A 170 4.04 -18.34 10.65
CA CYS A 170 3.22 -19.25 11.44
C CYS A 170 2.44 -18.48 12.53
N HIS A 171 3.15 -17.63 13.30
CA HIS A 171 2.53 -16.85 14.38
C HIS A 171 1.45 -15.91 13.86
N ILE A 172 1.67 -15.23 12.73
CA ILE A 172 0.65 -14.41 12.07
C ILE A 172 -0.52 -15.28 11.62
N PHE A 173 -0.25 -16.39 10.95
CA PHE A 173 -1.29 -17.27 10.41
C PHE A 173 -2.26 -17.65 11.52
N MET A 174 -1.72 -18.05 12.67
CA MET A 174 -2.53 -18.41 13.84
C MET A 174 -3.31 -17.22 14.41
N LYS A 175 -2.79 -15.99 14.35
CA LYS A 175 -3.52 -14.78 14.73
C LYS A 175 -4.70 -14.51 13.77
N GLU A 176 -4.46 -14.61 12.47
CA GLU A 176 -5.53 -14.43 11.46
C GLU A 176 -6.60 -15.52 11.59
N GLN A 177 -6.20 -16.77 11.86
CA GLN A 177 -7.15 -17.85 12.15
C GLN A 177 -7.98 -17.58 13.41
N ALA A 178 -7.37 -17.05 14.48
CA ALA A 178 -8.11 -16.67 15.68
C ALA A 178 -9.13 -15.55 15.40
N ILE A 179 -8.77 -14.56 14.58
CA ILE A 179 -9.68 -13.49 14.14
C ILE A 179 -10.82 -14.06 13.28
N SER A 180 -10.50 -14.89 12.31
CA SER A 180 -11.48 -15.50 11.40
C SER A 180 -12.44 -16.42 12.15
N LEU A 181 -11.94 -17.22 13.10
CA LEU A 181 -12.74 -18.11 13.93
C LEU A 181 -13.72 -17.31 14.80
N ALA A 182 -13.28 -16.19 15.38
CA ALA A 182 -14.14 -15.31 16.16
C ALA A 182 -15.31 -14.73 15.32
N LYS A 183 -15.02 -14.31 14.09
CA LYS A 183 -16.03 -13.82 13.14
C LYS A 183 -17.04 -14.92 12.79
N GLN A 184 -16.57 -16.13 12.53
CA GLN A 184 -17.47 -17.25 12.23
C GLN A 184 -18.36 -17.61 13.42
N VAL A 185 -17.79 -17.72 14.63
CA VAL A 185 -18.58 -17.97 15.85
C VAL A 185 -19.64 -16.89 16.03
N ALA A 186 -19.30 -15.61 15.84
CA ALA A 186 -20.27 -14.52 15.90
C ALA A 186 -21.41 -14.66 14.85
N ALA A 187 -21.10 -15.10 13.63
CA ALA A 187 -22.08 -15.34 12.58
C ALA A 187 -23.03 -16.51 12.89
N TYR A 188 -22.54 -17.61 13.49
CA TYR A 188 -23.41 -18.68 13.98
C TYR A 188 -24.28 -18.22 15.15
N MET A 189 -23.74 -17.38 16.04
CA MET A 189 -24.49 -16.81 17.17
C MET A 189 -25.61 -15.86 16.73
N SER A 190 -25.42 -15.09 15.66
CA SER A 190 -26.45 -14.18 15.13
C SER A 190 -27.50 -14.87 14.27
N GLY A 191 -27.29 -16.15 13.92
CA GLY A 191 -28.15 -16.90 13.02
C GLY A 191 -27.92 -16.62 11.54
N GLU A 192 -26.83 -15.92 11.17
CA GLU A 192 -26.41 -15.74 9.77
C GLU A 192 -26.03 -17.07 9.12
N ARG A 193 -25.62 -18.06 9.91
CA ARG A 193 -25.26 -19.40 9.47
C ARG A 193 -26.01 -20.48 10.26
N ASN A 194 -26.35 -21.59 9.60
CA ASN A 194 -27.01 -22.73 10.24
C ASN A 194 -25.99 -23.56 11.04
N PHE A 195 -26.25 -23.79 12.34
CA PHE A 195 -25.36 -24.59 13.19
C PHE A 195 -25.14 -26.02 12.69
N GLU A 196 -26.08 -26.60 11.94
CA GLU A 196 -25.96 -27.96 11.40
C GLU A 196 -24.78 -28.11 10.44
N THR A 197 -24.43 -27.03 9.72
CA THR A 197 -23.28 -27.00 8.80
C THR A 197 -22.00 -26.49 9.47
N MET A 198 -22.02 -26.26 10.79
CA MET A 198 -20.88 -25.69 11.51
C MET A 198 -19.61 -26.53 11.34
N LEU A 199 -19.69 -27.86 11.49
CA LEU A 199 -18.50 -28.73 11.34
C LEU A 199 -18.17 -29.07 9.88
N SER A 200 -18.93 -28.55 8.91
CA SER A 200 -18.57 -28.56 7.50
C SER A 200 -17.64 -27.39 7.15
N ASP A 201 -17.60 -26.33 7.96
CA ASP A 201 -16.63 -25.25 7.84
C ASP A 201 -15.25 -25.73 8.35
N GLU A 202 -14.22 -25.58 7.53
CA GLU A 202 -12.85 -26.04 7.81
C GLU A 202 -12.32 -25.47 9.13
N LEU A 203 -12.63 -24.20 9.40
CA LEU A 203 -12.10 -23.52 10.57
C LEU A 203 -12.78 -24.00 11.84
N MET A 204 -14.11 -24.14 11.81
CA MET A 204 -14.86 -24.71 12.91
C MET A 204 -14.48 -26.19 13.17
N LEU A 205 -14.31 -27.01 12.12
CA LEU A 205 -13.84 -28.39 12.24
C LEU A 205 -12.45 -28.46 12.91
N THR A 206 -11.58 -27.51 12.60
CA THR A 206 -10.22 -27.49 13.15
C THR A 206 -10.20 -27.10 14.63
N TYR A 207 -11.03 -26.14 15.05
CA TYR A 207 -10.93 -25.52 16.39
C TYR A 207 -12.04 -25.88 17.37
N HIS A 208 -13.09 -26.64 16.99
CA HIS A 208 -14.21 -26.93 17.90
C HIS A 208 -13.81 -27.59 19.22
N VAL A 209 -12.76 -28.43 19.20
CA VAL A 209 -12.24 -29.10 20.40
C VAL A 209 -11.58 -28.09 21.34
N ILE A 210 -10.79 -27.17 20.80
CA ILE A 210 -10.18 -26.07 21.56
C ILE A 210 -11.25 -25.15 22.16
N LEU A 211 -12.29 -24.83 21.38
CA LEU A 211 -13.41 -24.02 21.86
C LEU A 211 -14.14 -24.71 23.02
N ALA A 212 -14.46 -25.99 22.89
CA ALA A 212 -15.10 -26.78 23.96
C ALA A 212 -14.22 -26.95 25.21
N ARG A 213 -12.90 -26.81 25.07
CA ARG A 213 -11.97 -26.93 26.20
C ARG A 213 -11.80 -25.62 26.96
N TYR A 214 -11.64 -24.50 26.26
CA TYR A 214 -11.21 -23.23 26.87
C TYR A 214 -12.23 -22.09 26.80
N VAL A 215 -13.26 -22.20 25.96
CA VAL A 215 -14.18 -21.10 25.66
C VAL A 215 -15.60 -21.40 26.14
N VAL A 216 -16.11 -22.59 25.81
CA VAL A 216 -17.48 -22.99 26.11
C VAL A 216 -17.51 -24.31 26.86
N GLU A 217 -18.50 -24.48 27.72
CA GLU A 217 -18.91 -25.76 28.29
C GLU A 217 -20.05 -26.31 27.41
N VAL A 218 -19.93 -27.58 27.01
CA VAL A 218 -20.86 -28.20 26.04
C VAL A 218 -21.77 -29.16 26.78
N SER A 219 -23.09 -28.95 26.68
CA SER A 219 -24.10 -29.81 27.30
C SER A 219 -24.13 -31.22 26.72
N GLU A 220 -24.88 -32.12 27.38
CA GLU A 220 -25.37 -33.34 26.74
C GLU A 220 -26.25 -33.05 25.52
N ILE A 221 -26.48 -34.08 24.69
CA ILE A 221 -27.31 -33.96 23.48
C ILE A 221 -28.77 -33.75 23.90
N VAL A 222 -29.36 -32.63 23.47
CA VAL A 222 -30.75 -32.30 23.79
C VAL A 222 -31.74 -32.95 22.80
N PRO A 223 -33.04 -33.09 23.15
CA PRO A 223 -34.08 -33.54 22.23
C PRO A 223 -34.12 -32.65 20.99
N GLY A 224 -33.66 -33.17 19.85
CA GLY A 224 -33.37 -32.39 18.65
C GLY A 224 -31.96 -32.59 18.08
N GLY A 225 -31.14 -33.47 18.66
CA GLY A 225 -29.90 -33.95 18.04
C GLY A 225 -28.74 -32.96 18.02
N HIS A 226 -28.79 -31.92 18.84
CA HIS A 226 -27.77 -30.88 18.98
C HIS A 226 -27.34 -30.72 20.44
N ARG A 227 -26.33 -29.89 20.69
CA ARG A 227 -25.88 -29.51 22.04
C ARG A 227 -25.97 -28.00 22.23
N ILE A 228 -25.98 -27.56 23.49
CA ILE A 228 -25.89 -26.16 23.87
C ILE A 228 -24.49 -25.90 24.43
N ALA A 229 -23.80 -24.94 23.84
CA ALA A 229 -22.49 -24.46 24.27
C ALA A 229 -22.63 -23.15 25.05
N THR A 230 -22.26 -23.16 26.32
CA THR A 230 -22.35 -21.98 27.21
C THR A 230 -20.96 -21.46 27.51
N PHE A 231 -20.74 -20.15 27.39
CA PHE A 231 -19.42 -19.57 27.63
C PHE A 231 -18.99 -19.73 29.10
N GLN A 232 -17.78 -20.24 29.30
CA GLN A 232 -17.22 -20.48 30.64
C GLN A 232 -16.88 -19.15 31.32
N GLN A 233 -17.02 -19.07 32.65
CA GLN A 233 -16.67 -17.86 33.39
C GLN A 233 -15.19 -17.45 33.18
N GLY A 234 -14.29 -18.43 33.18
CA GLY A 234 -12.86 -18.21 32.94
C GLY A 234 -12.53 -17.60 31.57
N PHE A 235 -13.40 -17.74 30.56
CA PHE A 235 -13.23 -17.08 29.27
C PHE A 235 -13.26 -15.56 29.40
N PHE A 236 -14.18 -15.03 30.22
CA PHE A 236 -14.31 -13.60 30.42
C PHE A 236 -13.19 -13.05 31.32
N ASP A 237 -12.94 -13.73 32.43
CA ASP A 237 -12.15 -13.20 33.54
C ASP A 237 -10.64 -13.44 33.38
N ASN A 238 -10.23 -14.48 32.67
CA ASN A 238 -8.82 -14.89 32.62
C ASN A 238 -8.11 -14.48 31.32
N TYR A 239 -6.79 -14.31 31.42
CA TYR A 239 -5.90 -14.28 30.27
C TYR A 239 -5.61 -15.72 29.81
N LEU A 240 -6.08 -16.10 28.63
CA LEU A 240 -5.98 -17.46 28.08
C LEU A 240 -4.80 -17.66 27.09
N GLY A 241 -3.82 -16.76 27.11
CA GLY A 241 -2.77 -16.70 26.08
C GLY A 241 -3.09 -15.71 24.96
N GLU A 242 -2.07 -15.32 24.20
CA GLU A 242 -2.16 -14.24 23.20
C GLU A 242 -3.26 -14.49 22.15
N LYS A 243 -3.27 -15.67 21.54
CA LYS A 243 -4.18 -16.02 20.42
C LYS A 243 -5.64 -16.17 20.88
N LEU A 244 -5.87 -16.79 22.04
CA LEU A 244 -7.23 -16.92 22.61
C LEU A 244 -7.78 -15.57 23.09
N ASN A 245 -6.93 -14.67 23.62
CA ASN A 245 -7.38 -13.31 23.93
C ASN A 245 -7.65 -12.49 22.66
N LEU A 246 -6.88 -12.70 21.58
CA LEU A 246 -7.18 -12.09 20.29
C LEU A 246 -8.54 -12.58 19.74
N PHE A 247 -8.80 -13.89 19.81
CA PHE A 247 -10.11 -14.48 19.52
C PHE A 247 -11.21 -13.84 20.39
N LYS A 248 -11.00 -13.75 21.71
CA LYS A 248 -11.96 -13.16 22.67
C LYS A 248 -12.32 -11.73 22.32
N ASN A 249 -11.32 -10.87 22.17
CA ASN A 249 -11.53 -9.45 21.89
C ASN A 249 -12.20 -9.25 20.52
N THR A 250 -11.83 -10.06 19.53
CA THR A 250 -12.47 -10.05 18.21
C THR A 250 -13.92 -10.51 18.30
N LEU A 251 -14.20 -11.59 19.04
CA LEU A 251 -15.54 -12.12 19.22
C LEU A 251 -16.44 -11.09 19.90
N TYR A 252 -15.95 -10.39 20.93
CA TYR A 252 -16.70 -9.32 21.58
C TYR A 252 -17.10 -8.24 20.59
N LYS A 253 -16.14 -7.75 19.80
CA LYS A 253 -16.39 -6.73 18.78
C LYS A 253 -17.41 -7.20 17.73
N GLU A 254 -17.22 -8.39 17.19
CA GLU A 254 -18.04 -8.95 16.11
C GLU A 254 -19.46 -9.33 16.58
N ALA A 255 -19.60 -9.84 17.81
CA ALA A 255 -20.88 -10.11 18.42
C ALA A 255 -21.64 -8.81 18.70
N LEU A 256 -21.02 -7.85 19.39
CA LEU A 256 -21.66 -6.56 19.71
C LEU A 256 -22.05 -5.76 18.47
N GLY A 257 -21.26 -5.81 17.40
CA GLY A 257 -21.59 -5.20 16.12
C GLY A 257 -22.83 -5.81 15.43
N ARG A 258 -23.20 -7.05 15.77
CA ARG A 258 -24.41 -7.74 15.29
C ARG A 258 -25.61 -7.58 16.22
N ARG A 259 -25.44 -6.96 17.39
CA ARG A 259 -26.54 -6.63 18.29
C ARG A 259 -27.46 -5.63 17.60
N LYS A 260 -28.74 -5.96 17.51
CA LYS A 260 -29.77 -5.04 17.00
C LYS A 260 -30.33 -4.23 18.17
N ILE A 261 -30.37 -2.92 18.02
CA ILE A 261 -31.05 -1.99 18.93
C ILE A 261 -32.09 -1.25 18.09
N GLU A 262 -33.34 -1.22 18.55
CA GLU A 262 -34.41 -0.53 17.87
C GLU A 262 -34.08 0.97 17.74
N PRO A 263 -34.28 1.60 16.56
CA PRO A 263 -33.92 3.00 16.35
C PRO A 263 -34.54 3.99 17.36
N SER A 264 -35.73 3.68 17.90
CA SER A 264 -36.38 4.46 18.95
C SER A 264 -35.59 4.49 20.26
N ASP A 265 -34.87 3.42 20.57
CA ASP A 265 -34.15 3.25 21.84
C ASP A 265 -32.74 3.82 21.79
N VAL A 266 -32.14 3.89 20.59
CA VAL A 266 -30.81 4.47 20.37
C VAL A 266 -30.73 5.88 20.94
N LYS A 267 -31.73 6.72 20.68
CA LYS A 267 -31.73 8.12 21.18
C LYS A 267 -31.73 8.17 22.71
N ASN A 268 -32.57 7.37 23.36
CA ASN A 268 -32.68 7.34 24.82
C ASN A 268 -31.40 6.81 25.48
N LEU A 269 -30.84 5.73 24.94
CA LEU A 269 -29.59 5.14 25.43
C LEU A 269 -28.40 6.08 25.26
N MET A 270 -28.30 6.75 24.11
CA MET A 270 -27.26 7.76 23.86
C MET A 270 -27.40 8.96 24.79
N SER A 271 -28.62 9.46 25.02
CA SER A 271 -28.84 10.57 25.98
C SER A 271 -28.49 10.17 27.41
N ALA A 272 -28.82 8.94 27.83
CA ALA A 272 -28.46 8.44 29.15
C ALA A 272 -26.95 8.30 29.32
N PHE A 273 -26.25 7.76 28.32
CA PHE A 273 -24.79 7.65 28.32
C PHE A 273 -24.10 9.03 28.36
N LEU A 274 -24.51 9.96 27.49
CA LEU A 274 -23.89 11.29 27.42
C LEU A 274 -24.08 12.11 28.69
N ALA A 275 -25.11 11.83 29.49
CA ALA A 275 -25.29 12.46 30.80
C ALA A 275 -24.24 12.02 31.83
N GLU A 276 -23.77 10.76 31.76
CA GLU A 276 -22.78 10.19 32.67
C GLU A 276 -21.79 9.28 31.90
N PRO A 277 -20.81 9.87 31.17
CA PRO A 277 -19.99 9.11 30.22
C PRO A 277 -19.01 8.11 30.85
N THR A 278 -18.73 8.24 32.15
CA THR A 278 -17.85 7.34 32.91
C THR A 278 -18.59 6.13 33.50
N ASP A 279 -19.92 6.08 33.40
CA ASP A 279 -20.74 4.96 33.85
C ASP A 279 -20.59 3.76 32.90
N VAL A 280 -19.93 2.71 33.41
CA VAL A 280 -19.67 1.45 32.71
C VAL A 280 -20.95 0.78 32.24
N ILE A 281 -22.03 0.80 33.04
CA ILE A 281 -23.29 0.15 32.72
C ILE A 281 -23.96 0.88 31.57
N LYS A 282 -24.03 2.21 31.61
CA LYS A 282 -24.62 3.01 30.52
C LYS A 282 -23.84 2.87 29.21
N LEU A 283 -22.51 2.92 29.28
CA LEU A 283 -21.65 2.69 28.12
C LEU A 283 -21.83 1.27 27.55
N SER A 284 -21.97 0.24 28.40
CA SER A 284 -22.17 -1.15 27.95
C SER A 284 -23.44 -1.37 27.10
N LYS A 285 -24.44 -0.50 27.23
CA LYS A 285 -25.68 -0.59 26.44
C LYS A 285 -25.52 -0.08 25.01
N VAL A 286 -24.48 0.71 24.73
CA VAL A 286 -24.26 1.36 23.42
C VAL A 286 -22.93 0.99 22.74
N ILE A 287 -21.91 0.59 23.52
CA ILE A 287 -20.57 0.27 23.02
C ILE A 287 -20.57 -0.99 22.14
N GLY A 288 -19.81 -0.96 21.04
CA GLY A 288 -19.72 -2.02 20.05
C GLY A 288 -20.91 -2.09 19.07
N THR A 289 -22.04 -1.44 19.39
CA THR A 289 -23.25 -1.44 18.55
C THR A 289 -23.52 -0.07 17.92
N VAL A 290 -23.61 0.98 18.74
CA VAL A 290 -23.87 2.37 18.31
C VAL A 290 -22.58 3.19 18.34
N ILE A 291 -21.74 2.96 19.35
CA ILE A 291 -20.45 3.64 19.55
C ILE A 291 -19.31 2.62 19.41
N THR A 292 -18.19 3.04 18.86
CA THR A 292 -16.92 2.30 18.82
C THR A 292 -15.80 3.14 19.43
N TYR A 293 -14.70 2.52 19.84
CA TYR A 293 -13.55 3.21 20.43
C TYR A 293 -12.31 3.01 19.57
N ASN A 294 -11.84 4.08 18.92
CA ASN A 294 -10.72 4.07 17.99
C ASN A 294 -9.75 5.21 18.34
N ASN A 295 -8.43 4.94 18.30
CA ASN A 295 -7.37 5.93 18.52
C ASN A 295 -7.53 6.81 19.78
N GLY A 296 -8.11 6.24 20.85
CA GLY A 296 -8.32 6.97 22.10
C GLY A 296 -9.64 7.74 22.19
N GLN A 297 -10.49 7.70 21.15
CA GLN A 297 -11.74 8.46 21.08
C GLN A 297 -12.95 7.57 20.79
N LEU A 298 -14.13 8.03 21.22
CA LEU A 298 -15.42 7.40 20.93
C LEU A 298 -15.98 7.92 19.61
N GLU A 299 -16.36 7.02 18.72
CA GLU A 299 -16.87 7.30 17.38
C GLU A 299 -18.18 6.57 17.11
N LEU A 300 -19.05 7.12 16.26
CA LEU A 300 -20.24 6.40 15.81
C LEU A 300 -19.88 5.18 14.96
N ALA A 301 -20.52 4.05 15.23
CA ALA A 301 -20.40 2.86 14.42
C ALA A 301 -20.87 3.13 12.97
N LYS A 302 -20.27 2.44 11.98
CA LYS A 302 -20.57 2.66 10.55
C LYS A 302 -22.06 2.61 10.21
N THR A 303 -22.80 1.67 10.81
CA THR A 303 -24.26 1.51 10.64
C THR A 303 -25.05 2.76 11.05
N TYR A 304 -24.48 3.58 11.91
CA TYR A 304 -25.09 4.79 12.47
C TYR A 304 -24.33 6.07 12.08
N ALA A 305 -23.41 6.00 11.11
CA ALA A 305 -22.62 7.14 10.65
C ALA A 305 -23.49 8.27 10.04
N GLN A 306 -24.72 7.96 9.63
CA GLN A 306 -25.71 8.93 9.13
C GLN A 306 -26.47 9.66 10.26
N LEU A 307 -26.25 9.32 11.54
CA LEU A 307 -26.81 10.08 12.66
C LEU A 307 -26.22 11.50 12.72
N LYS A 308 -26.99 12.46 13.25
CA LYS A 308 -26.73 13.92 13.23
C LYS A 308 -25.29 14.30 13.64
N THR A 309 -24.75 15.31 12.95
CA THR A 309 -23.46 15.97 13.22
C THR A 309 -23.29 16.41 14.69
N ASP A 310 -24.39 16.74 15.36
CA ASP A 310 -24.41 17.12 16.79
C ASP A 310 -23.94 16.00 17.71
N LEU A 311 -24.35 14.75 17.44
CA LEU A 311 -23.97 13.60 18.27
C LEU A 311 -22.47 13.31 18.13
N LYS A 312 -21.94 13.45 16.91
CA LYS A 312 -20.51 13.31 16.63
C LYS A 312 -19.70 14.37 17.39
N ARG A 313 -20.16 15.62 17.41
CA ARG A 313 -19.52 16.69 18.19
C ARG A 313 -19.55 16.40 19.69
N GLN A 314 -20.67 15.90 20.22
CA GLN A 314 -20.79 15.55 21.64
C GLN A 314 -19.85 14.40 22.02
N LEU A 315 -19.74 13.36 21.20
CA LEU A 315 -18.80 12.24 21.45
C LEU A 315 -17.34 12.68 21.43
N ASN A 316 -16.95 13.61 20.56
CA ASN A 316 -15.58 14.15 20.53
C ASN A 316 -15.20 14.94 21.79
N GLN A 317 -16.17 15.37 22.60
CA GLN A 317 -15.96 16.10 23.85
C GLN A 317 -15.96 15.18 25.08
N VAL A 318 -16.30 13.91 24.89
CA VAL A 318 -16.38 12.92 25.97
C VAL A 318 -15.01 12.30 26.18
N ASP A 319 -14.42 12.54 27.36
CA ASP A 319 -13.19 11.88 27.79
C ASP A 319 -13.53 10.64 28.63
N VAL A 320 -13.17 9.46 28.13
CA VAL A 320 -13.40 8.17 28.80
C VAL A 320 -12.12 7.36 28.74
N SER A 321 -11.70 6.86 29.90
CA SER A 321 -10.49 6.05 30.00
C SER A 321 -10.62 4.72 29.24
N ARG A 322 -9.50 4.24 28.71
CA ARG A 322 -9.45 2.92 28.06
C ARG A 322 -9.89 1.77 29.00
N SER A 323 -9.65 1.91 30.30
CA SER A 323 -10.09 0.93 31.30
C SER A 323 -11.61 0.84 31.37
N THR A 324 -12.29 1.99 31.44
CA THR A 324 -13.77 2.08 31.45
C THR A 324 -14.37 1.47 30.18
N VAL A 325 -13.77 1.75 29.01
CA VAL A 325 -14.22 1.17 27.73
C VAL A 325 -14.07 -0.35 27.72
N ASN A 326 -12.93 -0.87 28.19
CA ASN A 326 -12.69 -2.32 28.25
C ASN A 326 -13.67 -3.03 29.19
N GLU A 327 -13.96 -2.42 30.35
CA GLU A 327 -14.90 -2.95 31.32
C GLU A 327 -16.33 -2.95 30.75
N ALA A 328 -16.76 -1.84 30.14
CA ALA A 328 -18.07 -1.73 29.51
C ALA A 328 -18.23 -2.70 28.34
N THR A 329 -17.18 -2.89 27.53
CA THR A 329 -17.16 -3.86 26.42
C THR A 329 -17.29 -5.28 26.95
N THR A 330 -16.58 -5.62 28.03
CA THR A 330 -16.65 -6.94 28.66
C THR A 330 -18.03 -7.20 29.25
N LEU A 331 -18.62 -6.21 29.92
CA LEU A 331 -19.97 -6.30 30.47
C LEU A 331 -21.02 -6.51 29.37
N ALA A 332 -20.94 -5.73 28.29
CA ALA A 332 -21.83 -5.84 27.14
C ALA A 332 -21.72 -7.22 26.46
N ALA A 333 -20.49 -7.68 26.25
CA ALA A 333 -20.22 -8.98 25.64
C ALA A 333 -20.74 -10.11 26.53
N ARG A 334 -20.52 -10.06 27.85
CA ARG A 334 -21.04 -11.07 28.80
C ARG A 334 -22.56 -11.19 28.75
N GLU A 335 -23.27 -10.07 28.74
CA GLU A 335 -24.73 -10.05 28.59
C GLU A 335 -25.15 -10.74 27.29
N MET A 336 -24.48 -10.43 26.18
CA MET A 336 -24.80 -11.00 24.87
C MET A 336 -24.47 -12.50 24.76
N LEU A 337 -23.30 -12.91 25.23
CA LEU A 337 -22.79 -14.27 25.12
C LEU A 337 -23.47 -15.25 26.10
N SER A 338 -24.14 -14.75 27.15
CA SER A 338 -24.86 -15.56 28.15
C SER A 338 -25.99 -16.45 27.59
N LYS A 339 -26.49 -16.14 26.38
CA LYS A 339 -27.60 -16.88 25.75
C LYS A 339 -27.22 -18.29 25.27
N GLY A 340 -25.93 -18.63 25.25
CA GLY A 340 -25.42 -19.88 24.73
C GLY A 340 -25.53 -19.99 23.20
N LEU A 341 -24.86 -20.99 22.64
CA LEU A 341 -24.78 -21.25 21.21
C LEU A 341 -25.26 -22.68 20.91
N LYS A 342 -26.16 -22.85 19.95
CA LYS A 342 -26.50 -24.18 19.42
C LYS A 342 -25.32 -24.70 18.60
N VAL A 343 -24.88 -25.92 18.90
CA VAL A 343 -23.76 -26.56 18.20
C VAL A 343 -24.10 -28.01 17.82
N PRO A 344 -23.47 -28.59 16.78
CA PRO A 344 -23.69 -29.99 16.40
C PRO A 344 -23.39 -30.99 17.53
N ALA A 345 -23.99 -32.18 17.46
CA ALA A 345 -23.78 -33.25 18.45
C ALA A 345 -22.31 -33.68 18.63
N ALA A 346 -21.48 -33.51 17.59
CA ALA A 346 -20.05 -33.84 17.63
C ALA A 346 -19.15 -32.69 18.08
N PHE A 347 -19.71 -31.51 18.36
CA PHE A 347 -18.93 -30.38 18.83
C PHE A 347 -18.20 -30.73 20.14
N GLY A 348 -16.94 -30.32 20.23
CA GLY A 348 -16.04 -30.68 21.32
C GLY A 348 -15.55 -32.13 21.38
N ASN A 349 -16.03 -33.06 20.54
CA ASN A 349 -15.68 -34.48 20.60
C ASN A 349 -15.77 -35.07 22.02
N THR A 350 -16.92 -34.96 22.67
CA THR A 350 -17.11 -35.60 24.00
C THR A 350 -17.16 -37.14 23.93
N ASP A 351 -17.48 -37.70 22.76
CA ASP A 351 -17.39 -39.13 22.43
C ASP A 351 -17.14 -39.29 20.91
N LEU A 352 -16.96 -40.51 20.42
CA LEU A 352 -16.87 -40.80 18.99
C LEU A 352 -18.20 -40.50 18.27
N MET A 353 -18.13 -39.76 17.17
CA MET A 353 -19.31 -39.51 16.34
C MET A 353 -19.57 -40.71 15.41
N LEU A 354 -20.47 -41.62 15.79
CA LEU A 354 -20.89 -42.76 14.96
C LEU A 354 -22.41 -42.72 14.70
N SER A 355 -22.81 -42.70 13.42
CA SER A 355 -24.22 -42.77 13.03
C SER A 355 -24.72 -44.20 12.81
N GLY A 356 -26.04 -44.41 12.97
CA GLY A 356 -26.72 -45.69 12.71
C GLY A 356 -27.08 -46.50 13.96
N SER A 357 -27.57 -47.73 13.76
CA SER A 357 -27.95 -48.64 14.84
C SER A 357 -26.73 -49.11 15.65
N ASP A 358 -26.94 -49.61 16.86
CA ASP A 358 -25.84 -50.06 17.73
C ASP A 358 -24.99 -51.16 17.08
N ALA A 359 -25.61 -52.03 16.27
CA ALA A 359 -24.89 -53.00 15.45
C ALA A 359 -23.97 -52.35 14.39
N LYS A 360 -24.39 -51.24 13.77
CA LYS A 360 -23.55 -50.47 12.83
C LYS A 360 -22.40 -49.78 13.58
N LYS A 361 -22.68 -49.16 14.73
CA LYS A 361 -21.66 -48.53 15.57
C LYS A 361 -20.60 -49.54 16.02
N ALA A 362 -21.01 -50.70 16.53
CA ALA A 362 -20.11 -51.77 16.93
C ALA A 362 -19.23 -52.28 15.78
N ARG A 363 -19.80 -52.48 14.58
CA ARG A 363 -19.03 -52.83 13.38
C ARG A 363 -18.00 -51.75 13.03
N ARG A 364 -18.37 -50.48 13.16
CA ARG A 364 -17.46 -49.37 12.87
C ARG A 364 -16.33 -49.26 13.90
N ILE A 365 -16.61 -49.47 15.19
CA ILE A 365 -15.58 -49.55 16.24
C ILE A 365 -14.59 -50.68 15.94
N LYS A 366 -15.08 -51.87 15.55
CA LYS A 366 -14.20 -52.99 15.16
C LYS A 366 -13.32 -52.64 13.96
N HIS A 367 -13.88 -51.95 12.96
CA HIS A 367 -13.13 -51.46 11.81
C HIS A 367 -12.06 -50.44 12.20
N LEU A 368 -12.39 -49.45 13.05
CA LEU A 368 -11.42 -48.48 13.58
C LEU A 368 -10.31 -49.17 14.37
N THR A 369 -10.66 -50.16 15.20
CA THR A 369 -9.69 -50.98 15.97
C THR A 369 -8.70 -51.65 15.02
N SER A 370 -9.18 -52.35 13.98
CA SER A 370 -8.33 -53.02 12.98
C SER A 370 -7.39 -52.04 12.29
N LYS A 371 -7.92 -50.89 11.84
CA LYS A 371 -7.13 -49.86 11.16
C LYS A 371 -6.07 -49.25 12.08
N PHE A 372 -6.39 -49.09 13.36
CA PHE A 372 -5.44 -48.59 14.33
C PHE A 372 -4.31 -49.60 14.61
N ILE A 373 -4.64 -50.89 14.69
CA ILE A 373 -3.65 -51.96 14.85
C ILE A 373 -2.74 -52.04 13.63
N GLU A 374 -3.30 -52.01 12.41
CA GLU A 374 -2.53 -51.96 11.15
C GLU A 374 -1.49 -50.81 11.20
N LEU A 375 -1.94 -49.62 11.58
CA LEU A 375 -1.12 -48.42 11.72
C LEU A 375 0.02 -48.56 12.75
N LEU A 376 -0.20 -49.33 13.82
CA LEU A 376 0.82 -49.59 14.83
C LEU A 376 1.81 -50.70 14.42
N VAL A 377 1.35 -51.71 13.69
CA VAL A 377 2.22 -52.77 13.14
C VAL A 377 3.19 -52.24 12.10
N GLU A 378 2.79 -51.21 11.34
CA GLU A 378 3.65 -50.54 10.35
C GLU A 378 4.70 -49.60 10.98
N CYS A 379 4.55 -49.26 12.27
CA CYS A 379 5.46 -48.37 12.99
C CYS A 379 6.77 -49.09 13.36
N LYS A 380 7.71 -49.13 12.42
CA LYS A 380 9.03 -49.77 12.61
C LYS A 380 9.91 -48.88 13.50
N SER A 381 10.19 -49.35 14.71
CA SER A 381 11.19 -48.82 15.66
C SER A 381 10.97 -47.37 16.12
N GLY A 382 9.98 -47.16 16.98
CA GLY A 382 9.83 -45.93 17.77
C GLY A 382 8.50 -45.89 18.53
N ASN A 383 8.45 -45.14 19.64
CA ASN A 383 7.20 -44.88 20.37
C ASN A 383 6.37 -43.75 19.72
N THR A 384 6.73 -43.27 18.53
CA THR A 384 6.06 -42.16 17.84
C THR A 384 5.44 -42.63 16.54
N VAL A 385 4.14 -42.39 16.42
CA VAL A 385 3.27 -42.83 15.33
C VAL A 385 2.83 -41.61 14.54
N THR A 386 3.08 -41.58 13.24
CA THR A 386 2.68 -40.46 12.38
C THR A 386 1.40 -40.81 11.62
N VAL A 387 0.41 -39.91 11.67
CA VAL A 387 -0.84 -40.01 10.90
C VAL A 387 -0.88 -38.80 9.97
N ASP A 388 -0.97 -39.03 8.66
CA ASP A 388 -0.99 -37.95 7.67
C ASP A 388 -2.10 -38.13 6.63
N ASN A 389 -2.13 -37.29 5.60
CA ASN A 389 -3.15 -37.32 4.56
C ASN A 389 -3.08 -38.53 3.62
N SER A 390 -2.10 -39.44 3.76
CA SER A 390 -2.02 -40.68 2.97
C SER A 390 -3.04 -41.73 3.39
N PHE A 391 -3.59 -41.62 4.60
CA PHE A 391 -4.63 -42.51 5.10
C PHE A 391 -5.98 -42.26 4.42
N ASP A 392 -6.81 -43.30 4.34
CA ASP A 392 -8.16 -43.24 3.77
C ASP A 392 -8.99 -42.10 4.39
N SER A 393 -9.66 -41.30 3.55
CA SER A 393 -10.46 -40.16 4.00
C SER A 393 -11.57 -40.57 4.97
N GLY A 394 -12.10 -41.79 4.82
CA GLY A 394 -13.08 -42.37 5.74
C GLY A 394 -12.50 -42.72 7.11
N PHE A 395 -11.20 -43.00 7.22
CA PHE A 395 -10.51 -43.14 8.50
C PHE A 395 -10.22 -41.78 9.14
N LEU A 396 -9.87 -40.75 8.37
CA LEU A 396 -9.50 -39.42 8.88
C LEU A 396 -10.70 -38.51 9.20
N GLN A 397 -11.89 -38.78 8.66
CA GLN A 397 -13.07 -37.93 8.86
C GLN A 397 -13.60 -37.90 10.31
N LEU A 398 -14.39 -36.87 10.62
CA LEU A 398 -15.03 -36.71 11.94
C LEU A 398 -16.06 -37.82 12.23
N ASN A 399 -17.03 -38.00 11.34
CA ASN A 399 -18.10 -38.98 11.52
C ASN A 399 -17.62 -40.37 11.09
N GLY A 400 -17.47 -41.29 12.04
CA GLY A 400 -17.00 -42.64 11.76
C GLY A 400 -15.49 -42.80 11.68
N GLY A 401 -14.70 -41.73 11.78
CA GLY A 401 -13.24 -41.78 11.70
C GLY A 401 -12.55 -41.41 13.02
N ILE A 402 -11.22 -41.32 12.97
CA ILE A 402 -10.34 -41.07 14.11
C ILE A 402 -10.35 -39.60 14.55
N ALA A 403 -10.79 -38.66 13.71
CA ALA A 403 -10.94 -37.26 14.11
C ALA A 403 -11.92 -37.07 15.29
N GLY A 404 -12.94 -37.92 15.40
CA GLY A 404 -13.87 -37.92 16.53
C GLY A 404 -13.24 -38.33 17.88
N ALA A 405 -12.02 -38.87 17.86
CA ALA A 405 -11.28 -39.27 19.06
C ALA A 405 -10.37 -38.14 19.60
N ILE A 406 -10.19 -37.06 18.85
CA ILE A 406 -9.33 -35.94 19.24
C ILE A 406 -10.02 -35.10 20.31
N GLY A 407 -9.37 -34.91 21.45
CA GLY A 407 -9.91 -34.14 22.58
C GLY A 407 -10.58 -35.01 23.64
N ASN A 408 -10.92 -36.26 23.32
CA ASN A 408 -11.32 -37.28 24.29
C ASN A 408 -10.18 -38.29 24.51
N MET A 409 -10.01 -39.23 23.58
CA MET A 409 -9.08 -40.34 23.68
C MET A 409 -7.67 -39.88 23.36
N PHE A 410 -7.49 -39.01 22.37
CA PHE A 410 -6.21 -38.34 22.12
C PHE A 410 -6.17 -36.99 22.83
N VAL A 411 -5.21 -36.84 23.72
CA VAL A 411 -4.95 -35.62 24.50
C VAL A 411 -3.53 -35.13 24.24
N LEU A 412 -3.27 -33.84 24.49
CA LEU A 412 -1.94 -33.27 24.32
C LEU A 412 -1.00 -33.75 25.44
N ASP A 413 0.17 -34.26 25.08
CA ASP A 413 1.27 -34.47 26.01
C ASP A 413 2.11 -33.20 26.10
N GLU A 414 2.02 -32.51 27.23
CA GLU A 414 2.71 -31.24 27.45
C GLU A 414 4.24 -31.35 27.35
N LYS A 415 4.82 -32.53 27.60
CA LYS A 415 6.27 -32.73 27.54
C LYS A 415 6.78 -32.82 26.10
N THR A 416 6.11 -33.62 25.28
CA THR A 416 6.54 -33.90 23.90
C THR A 416 5.88 -32.98 22.87
N LYS A 417 4.81 -32.27 23.25
CA LYS A 417 3.92 -31.52 22.37
C LYS A 417 3.26 -32.37 21.26
N LEU A 418 3.30 -33.70 21.42
CA LEU A 418 2.59 -34.67 20.59
C LEU A 418 1.30 -35.10 21.30
N MET A 419 0.42 -35.81 20.59
CA MET A 419 -0.75 -36.40 21.22
C MET A 419 -0.41 -37.72 21.89
N LYS A 420 -1.10 -38.06 22.97
CA LYS A 420 -1.06 -39.37 23.63
C LYS A 420 -2.47 -39.88 23.87
N ILE A 421 -2.59 -41.15 24.16
CA ILE A 421 -3.86 -41.69 24.67
C ILE A 421 -4.06 -41.18 26.10
N THR A 422 -5.30 -40.79 26.44
CA THR A 422 -5.65 -40.27 27.77
C THR A 422 -5.39 -41.30 28.87
N ASP A 423 -4.89 -40.83 30.01
CA ASP A 423 -4.76 -41.65 31.22
C ASP A 423 -6.09 -41.73 31.99
N ASN A 424 -7.03 -40.81 31.70
CA ASN A 424 -8.35 -40.76 32.31
C ASN A 424 -9.38 -41.51 31.45
N TRP A 425 -9.20 -42.82 31.30
CA TRP A 425 -10.07 -43.65 30.46
C TRP A 425 -11.50 -43.80 31.01
N GLU A 426 -11.69 -43.57 32.31
CA GLU A 426 -12.99 -43.61 32.97
C GLU A 426 -13.91 -42.45 32.53
N SER A 427 -13.33 -41.33 32.09
CA SER A 427 -14.09 -40.17 31.60
C SER A 427 -14.44 -40.23 30.10
N LEU A 428 -14.08 -41.31 29.40
CA LEU A 428 -14.42 -41.49 27.99
C LEU A 428 -15.92 -41.82 27.84
N GLY A 429 -16.55 -41.26 26.81
CA GLY A 429 -17.88 -41.68 26.39
C GLY A 429 -17.92 -43.15 25.96
N ASP A 430 -19.12 -43.73 25.93
CA ASP A 430 -19.31 -45.17 25.74
C ASP A 430 -18.61 -45.74 24.50
N LEU A 431 -18.65 -45.01 23.38
CA LEU A 431 -18.07 -45.46 22.11
C LEU A 431 -16.54 -45.36 22.12
N ALA A 432 -16.00 -44.25 22.64
CA ALA A 432 -14.57 -44.06 22.83
C ALA A 432 -14.00 -45.06 23.83
N GLN A 433 -14.72 -45.35 24.92
CA GLN A 433 -14.33 -46.34 25.91
C GLN A 433 -14.33 -47.76 25.32
N ALA A 434 -15.30 -48.09 24.47
CA ALA A 434 -15.33 -49.36 23.74
C ALA A 434 -14.13 -49.50 22.78
N LEU A 435 -13.77 -48.44 22.05
CA LEU A 435 -12.58 -48.43 21.20
C LEU A 435 -11.30 -48.58 22.03
N TYR A 436 -11.16 -47.82 23.12
CA TYR A 436 -10.04 -47.88 24.03
C TYR A 436 -9.82 -49.30 24.59
N LYS A 437 -10.88 -49.94 25.10
CA LYS A 437 -10.84 -51.32 25.61
C LYS A 437 -10.38 -52.32 24.57
N ASN A 438 -10.87 -52.19 23.33
CA ASN A 438 -10.43 -53.06 22.23
C ASN A 438 -8.93 -52.87 21.93
N LEU A 439 -8.43 -51.64 21.96
CA LEU A 439 -7.00 -51.37 21.71
C LEU A 439 -6.11 -51.88 22.84
N THR A 440 -6.49 -51.69 24.10
CA THR A 440 -5.70 -52.17 25.25
C THR A 440 -5.62 -53.68 25.36
N ASN A 441 -6.62 -54.41 24.81
CA ASN A 441 -6.59 -55.86 24.76
C ASN A 441 -5.57 -56.40 23.74
N GLU A 442 -5.26 -55.61 22.71
CA GLU A 442 -4.37 -56.01 21.59
C GLU A 442 -2.98 -55.37 21.70
N ILE A 443 -2.84 -54.24 22.41
CA ILE A 443 -1.61 -53.43 22.49
C ILE A 443 -1.26 -53.14 23.95
N HIS A 444 -0.23 -53.81 24.47
CA HIS A 444 0.15 -53.74 25.89
C HIS A 444 0.79 -52.41 26.33
N ASN A 445 1.41 -51.64 25.43
CA ASN A 445 2.15 -50.41 25.74
C ASN A 445 1.49 -49.14 25.14
N LEU A 446 0.17 -49.13 25.00
CA LEU A 446 -0.60 -48.06 24.34
C LEU A 446 -0.33 -46.64 24.91
N HIS A 447 -0.07 -46.52 26.23
CA HIS A 447 0.21 -45.24 26.91
C HIS A 447 1.61 -44.66 26.62
N GLU A 448 2.55 -45.51 26.21
CA GLU A 448 3.92 -45.08 25.88
C GLU A 448 3.98 -44.43 24.49
N LEU A 449 2.96 -44.68 23.66
CA LEU A 449 2.90 -44.17 22.30
C LEU A 449 2.60 -42.68 22.27
N ARG A 450 3.17 -42.02 21.26
CA ARG A 450 2.93 -40.63 20.89
C ARG A 450 2.46 -40.56 19.46
N PHE A 451 1.52 -39.67 19.20
CA PHE A 451 0.86 -39.53 17.91
C PHE A 451 1.14 -38.14 17.35
N HIS A 452 1.64 -38.12 16.13
CA HIS A 452 1.93 -36.92 15.39
C HIS A 452 0.98 -36.84 14.18
N PHE A 453 -0.09 -36.06 14.33
CA PHE A 453 -1.10 -35.86 13.29
C PHE A 453 -0.68 -34.73 12.34
N LYS A 454 -0.27 -35.09 11.13
CA LYS A 454 0.03 -34.21 9.98
C LYS A 454 -1.11 -34.24 8.96
N VAL A 455 -2.34 -34.07 9.43
CA VAL A 455 -3.56 -34.14 8.60
C VAL A 455 -4.08 -32.74 8.34
N ASN A 456 -4.47 -32.48 7.09
CA ASN A 456 -5.08 -31.20 6.71
C ASN A 456 -6.52 -31.15 7.22
N LYS A 457 -6.99 -29.97 7.64
CA LYS A 457 -8.39 -29.76 8.07
C LYS A 457 -8.83 -30.71 9.18
N PHE A 458 -8.01 -30.83 10.21
CA PHE A 458 -8.17 -31.82 11.28
C PHE A 458 -8.30 -31.16 12.66
N PRO A 459 -9.06 -31.73 13.62
CA PRO A 459 -9.21 -31.13 14.94
C PRO A 459 -7.87 -30.93 15.66
N LYS A 460 -7.71 -29.76 16.28
CA LYS A 460 -6.52 -29.39 17.07
C LYS A 460 -6.82 -29.35 18.56
N LEU A 461 -5.76 -29.43 19.37
CA LEU A 461 -5.80 -29.34 20.84
C LEU A 461 -5.16 -28.07 21.41
N SER A 462 -4.41 -27.33 20.58
CA SER A 462 -3.83 -26.03 20.92
C SER A 462 -3.80 -25.10 19.70
N PHE A 463 -3.58 -23.81 19.95
CA PHE A 463 -3.32 -22.81 18.91
C PHE A 463 -1.84 -22.80 18.49
N ASP A 464 -1.10 -23.89 18.67
CA ASP A 464 0.30 -23.96 18.26
C ASP A 464 0.42 -24.19 16.74
N CYS A 465 1.55 -23.74 16.16
CA CYS A 465 1.79 -23.94 14.74
C CYS A 465 1.99 -25.44 14.47
N SER A 466 1.29 -26.00 13.49
CA SER A 466 1.54 -27.34 12.99
C SER A 466 2.32 -27.29 11.67
N GLU A 467 2.71 -28.46 11.17
CA GLU A 467 3.36 -28.60 9.86
C GLU A 467 2.50 -28.02 8.72
N TYR A 468 1.17 -28.00 8.88
CA TYR A 468 0.28 -27.43 7.87
C TYR A 468 0.50 -25.91 7.73
N GLU A 469 0.48 -25.16 8.84
CA GLU A 469 0.71 -23.71 8.79
C GLU A 469 2.13 -23.37 8.36
N ALA A 470 3.12 -24.16 8.80
CA ALA A 470 4.50 -24.03 8.31
C ALA A 470 4.58 -24.24 6.80
N THR A 471 3.85 -25.22 6.26
CA THR A 471 3.75 -25.44 4.81
C THR A 471 3.12 -24.25 4.08
N GLN A 472 2.10 -23.61 4.66
CA GLN A 472 1.51 -22.40 4.07
C GLN A 472 2.45 -21.20 4.07
N ALA A 473 3.20 -21.01 5.15
CA ALA A 473 4.24 -19.99 5.22
C ALA A 473 5.36 -20.25 4.19
N ARG A 474 5.81 -21.49 4.04
CA ARG A 474 6.81 -21.87 3.03
C ARG A 474 6.28 -21.69 1.60
N ASP A 475 5.03 -22.08 1.35
CA ASP A 475 4.39 -21.89 0.04
C ASP A 475 4.34 -20.40 -0.34
N PHE A 476 3.95 -19.53 0.60
CA PHE A 476 4.03 -18.08 0.38
C PHE A 476 5.45 -17.60 0.08
N LEU A 477 6.45 -17.99 0.87
CA LEU A 477 7.83 -17.58 0.66
C LEU A 477 8.39 -18.08 -0.69
N ASN A 478 7.93 -19.24 -1.17
CA ASN A 478 8.27 -19.77 -2.50
C ASN A 478 7.61 -18.98 -3.63
N LYS A 479 6.45 -18.38 -3.38
CA LYS A 479 5.67 -17.62 -4.36
C LYS A 479 5.92 -16.11 -4.31
N LEU A 480 6.58 -15.62 -3.26
CA LEU A 480 6.97 -14.22 -3.11
C LEU A 480 8.23 -13.91 -3.93
N MET A 481 8.13 -12.93 -4.82
CA MET A 481 9.23 -12.49 -5.67
C MET A 481 9.54 -11.00 -5.46
N PHE A 482 10.83 -10.66 -5.56
CA PHE A 482 11.32 -9.30 -5.57
C PHE A 482 11.88 -8.97 -6.95
N TYR A 483 11.26 -7.99 -7.60
CA TYR A 483 11.78 -7.33 -8.79
C TYR A 483 12.34 -5.99 -8.33
N SER A 484 13.62 -5.97 -7.96
CA SER A 484 14.35 -4.78 -7.53
C SER A 484 15.19 -4.22 -8.67
N LYS A 485 15.63 -2.96 -8.54
CA LYS A 485 16.37 -2.25 -9.59
C LYS A 485 15.65 -2.34 -10.95
N GLN A 486 14.33 -2.21 -10.91
CA GLN A 486 13.54 -2.09 -12.12
C GLN A 486 13.61 -0.66 -12.64
N ALA A 487 13.23 -0.48 -13.90
CA ALA A 487 13.10 0.83 -14.51
C ALA A 487 12.23 1.75 -13.64
N ASP A 488 12.66 3.00 -13.49
CA ASP A 488 11.86 4.07 -12.88
C ASP A 488 10.72 4.55 -13.80
N GLU A 489 9.98 5.57 -13.38
CA GLU A 489 8.85 6.11 -14.16
C GLU A 489 9.22 6.56 -15.59
N ASN A 490 10.40 7.14 -15.78
CA ASN A 490 10.84 7.65 -17.07
C ASN A 490 11.41 6.53 -17.94
N GLU A 491 12.16 5.63 -17.32
CA GLU A 491 12.73 4.47 -18.01
C GLU A 491 11.64 3.50 -18.50
N VAL A 492 10.56 3.27 -17.73
CA VAL A 492 9.40 2.48 -18.19
C VAL A 492 8.74 3.14 -19.39
N GLU A 493 8.58 4.46 -19.38
CA GLU A 493 8.05 5.22 -20.52
C GLU A 493 8.92 5.02 -21.77
N GLN A 494 10.25 5.09 -21.63
CA GLN A 494 11.16 4.87 -22.75
C GLN A 494 11.02 3.45 -23.32
N ILE A 495 10.92 2.42 -22.48
CA ILE A 495 10.72 1.03 -22.92
C ILE A 495 9.43 0.89 -23.75
N ILE A 496 8.35 1.60 -23.38
CA ILE A 496 7.09 1.56 -24.13
C ILE A 496 7.24 2.27 -25.47
N LYS A 497 7.94 3.42 -25.51
CA LYS A 497 8.21 4.16 -26.75
C LYS A 497 9.03 3.32 -27.72
N ASP A 498 10.09 2.66 -27.25
CA ASP A 498 10.91 1.75 -28.07
C ASP A 498 10.05 0.64 -28.68
N LYS A 499 9.14 0.04 -27.89
CA LYS A 499 8.19 -0.97 -28.37
C LYS A 499 7.18 -0.45 -29.40
N ILE A 500 6.73 0.79 -29.26
CA ILE A 500 5.87 1.43 -30.26
C ILE A 500 6.66 1.63 -31.57
N GLU A 501 7.93 2.03 -31.49
CA GLU A 501 8.79 2.18 -32.67
C GLU A 501 9.05 0.84 -33.38
N GLU A 502 9.32 -0.22 -32.63
CA GLU A 502 9.44 -1.58 -33.17
C GLU A 502 8.17 -2.00 -33.92
N TYR A 503 7.00 -1.84 -33.28
CA TYR A 503 5.70 -2.10 -33.92
C TYR A 503 5.51 -1.27 -35.19
N GLN A 504 6.01 -0.02 -35.18
CA GLN A 504 5.89 0.84 -36.35
C GLN A 504 6.77 0.39 -37.52
N ALA A 505 8.00 -0.07 -37.25
CA ALA A 505 8.94 -0.51 -38.28
C ALA A 505 8.40 -1.70 -39.09
N GLU A 506 7.56 -2.54 -38.48
CA GLU A 506 6.88 -3.66 -39.15
C GLU A 506 5.75 -3.20 -40.10
N HIS A 507 5.36 -1.93 -40.06
CA HIS A 507 4.21 -1.36 -40.76
C HIS A 507 4.58 -0.06 -41.50
N PRO A 508 4.94 -0.11 -42.81
CA PRO A 508 5.65 0.96 -43.55
C PRO A 508 4.99 2.35 -43.72
N ASN A 509 3.87 2.64 -43.05
CA ASN A 509 3.12 3.89 -43.17
C ASN A 509 3.24 4.82 -41.95
N TYR A 510 4.18 4.55 -41.04
CA TYR A 510 4.29 5.26 -39.77
C TYR A 510 5.49 6.22 -39.74
N PHE A 511 5.29 7.36 -39.10
CA PHE A 511 6.30 8.40 -38.95
C PHE A 511 6.96 8.26 -37.58
N GLN A 512 8.28 8.14 -37.55
CA GLN A 512 9.05 8.00 -36.31
C GLN A 512 8.79 9.18 -35.34
N ALA A 513 8.61 10.39 -35.88
CA ALA A 513 8.31 11.58 -35.07
C ALA A 513 6.98 11.56 -34.30
N LYS A 514 6.13 10.54 -34.49
CA LYS A 514 4.82 10.40 -33.83
C LYS A 514 4.83 9.50 -32.61
N THR A 515 5.94 8.82 -32.30
CA THR A 515 6.04 7.87 -31.17
C THR A 515 5.59 8.48 -29.85
N ASP A 516 6.05 9.68 -29.51
CA ASP A 516 5.65 10.34 -28.26
C ASP A 516 4.14 10.59 -28.18
N ALA A 517 3.53 11.09 -29.26
CA ALA A 517 2.09 11.34 -29.31
C ALA A 517 1.29 10.04 -29.24
N MET A 518 1.80 8.96 -29.84
CA MET A 518 1.22 7.62 -29.74
C MET A 518 1.28 7.07 -28.32
N PHE A 519 2.43 7.18 -27.66
CA PHE A 519 2.60 6.82 -26.26
C PHE A 519 1.64 7.62 -25.37
N LEU A 520 1.62 8.94 -25.49
CA LEU A 520 0.76 9.82 -24.70
C LEU A 520 -0.72 9.46 -24.87
N LYS A 521 -1.17 9.18 -26.10
CA LYS A 521 -2.54 8.78 -26.38
C LYS A 521 -2.87 7.39 -25.82
N TYR A 522 -1.92 6.46 -25.90
CA TYR A 522 -2.07 5.10 -25.38
C TYR A 522 -2.15 5.10 -23.85
N HIS A 523 -1.18 5.75 -23.20
CA HIS A 523 -1.13 5.90 -21.74
C HIS A 523 -2.33 6.68 -21.21
N ASP A 524 -2.79 7.75 -21.87
CA ASP A 524 -4.02 8.48 -21.50
C ASP A 524 -5.26 7.57 -21.49
N LYS A 525 -5.39 6.64 -22.45
CA LYS A 525 -6.49 5.69 -22.46
C LYS A 525 -6.39 4.65 -21.34
N ILE A 526 -5.18 4.15 -21.07
CA ILE A 526 -4.94 3.24 -19.94
C ILE A 526 -5.21 3.95 -18.61
N GLN A 527 -4.80 5.20 -18.46
CA GLN A 527 -5.07 6.01 -17.28
C GLN A 527 -6.57 6.26 -17.10
N LYS A 528 -7.30 6.57 -18.18
CA LYS A 528 -8.77 6.70 -18.14
C LYS A 528 -9.47 5.40 -17.73
N TRP A 529 -9.00 4.27 -18.24
CA TRP A 529 -9.47 2.96 -17.80
C TRP A 529 -9.14 2.71 -16.32
N TRP A 530 -7.92 3.06 -15.90
CA TRP A 530 -7.48 2.94 -14.52
C TRP A 530 -8.29 3.85 -13.57
N MET A 531 -8.72 5.03 -14.00
CA MET A 531 -9.52 5.95 -13.18
C MET A 531 -11.02 5.56 -13.04
N GLN A 532 -11.48 4.46 -13.65
CA GLN A 532 -12.88 4.04 -13.56
C GLN A 532 -13.29 3.72 -12.10
N PRO A 533 -14.36 4.33 -11.56
CA PRO A 533 -14.74 4.13 -10.17
C PRO A 533 -15.55 2.84 -9.99
N LYS A 534 -15.29 2.14 -8.88
CA LYS A 534 -16.08 1.00 -8.32
C LYS A 534 -16.10 -0.28 -9.14
N GLN A 535 -16.24 -0.21 -10.46
CA GLN A 535 -16.16 -1.37 -11.35
C GLN A 535 -15.41 -1.01 -12.63
N ALA A 536 -14.56 -1.94 -13.08
CA ALA A 536 -13.81 -1.83 -14.32
C ALA A 536 -13.91 -3.14 -15.12
N SER A 537 -13.84 -3.04 -16.45
CA SER A 537 -13.70 -4.21 -17.32
C SER A 537 -12.26 -4.70 -17.32
N TYR A 538 -12.03 -6.01 -17.44
CA TYR A 538 -10.66 -6.52 -17.65
C TYR A 538 -10.07 -6.02 -18.96
N LEU A 539 -8.76 -5.76 -18.97
CA LEU A 539 -8.01 -5.67 -20.22
C LEU A 539 -7.67 -7.09 -20.68
N THR A 540 -7.94 -7.37 -21.95
CA THR A 540 -7.80 -8.70 -22.57
C THR A 540 -7.16 -8.57 -23.95
N LYS A 541 -6.88 -9.71 -24.61
CA LYS A 541 -6.32 -9.72 -25.97
C LYS A 541 -7.20 -8.99 -27.00
N ASP A 542 -8.52 -9.03 -26.80
CA ASP A 542 -9.53 -8.36 -27.63
C ASP A 542 -9.67 -6.86 -27.35
N SER A 543 -9.04 -6.34 -26.28
CA SER A 543 -9.08 -4.91 -25.97
C SER A 543 -8.29 -4.13 -27.02
N ASP A 544 -8.93 -3.17 -27.68
CA ASP A 544 -8.44 -2.40 -28.81
C ASP A 544 -7.85 -1.03 -28.40
N ILE A 545 -7.51 -0.86 -27.11
CA ILE A 545 -7.00 0.40 -26.54
C ILE A 545 -5.74 0.88 -27.27
N PHE A 546 -4.79 -0.03 -27.48
CA PHE A 546 -3.51 0.25 -28.13
C PHE A 546 -3.72 0.64 -29.60
N GLU A 547 -4.34 -0.23 -30.41
CA GLU A 547 -4.56 0.00 -31.84
C GLU A 547 -5.39 1.26 -32.09
N ASN A 548 -6.42 1.50 -31.27
CA ASN A 548 -7.22 2.72 -31.39
C ASN A 548 -6.43 3.98 -31.02
N ALA A 549 -5.39 3.89 -30.18
CA ALA A 549 -4.52 5.03 -29.86
C ALA A 549 -3.57 5.32 -31.02
N ILE A 550 -2.90 4.28 -31.52
CA ILE A 550 -1.98 4.36 -32.66
C ILE A 550 -2.71 4.88 -33.91
N ASN A 551 -3.81 4.24 -34.30
CA ASN A 551 -4.60 4.59 -35.50
C ASN A 551 -5.18 6.00 -35.48
N HIS A 552 -5.40 6.57 -34.29
CA HIS A 552 -5.84 7.95 -34.16
C HIS A 552 -4.70 8.91 -34.55
N ILE A 553 -3.52 8.75 -33.95
CA ILE A 553 -2.37 9.64 -34.15
C ILE A 553 -1.81 9.55 -35.58
N ILE A 554 -1.90 8.39 -36.21
CA ILE A 554 -1.44 8.21 -37.61
C ILE A 554 -2.23 9.12 -38.56
N LYS A 555 -3.54 9.25 -38.36
CA LYS A 555 -4.42 10.05 -39.21
C LYS A 555 -4.25 11.56 -38.97
N ASP A 556 -3.76 11.96 -37.81
CA ASP A 556 -3.56 13.36 -37.47
C ASP A 556 -2.36 13.96 -38.24
N PRO A 557 -2.39 15.24 -38.62
CA PRO A 557 -1.21 15.92 -39.17
C PRO A 557 -0.01 15.82 -38.22
N LEU A 558 1.21 15.76 -38.75
CA LEU A 558 2.43 15.70 -37.94
C LEU A 558 2.53 16.91 -36.99
N LEU A 559 2.11 18.09 -37.46
CA LEU A 559 2.00 19.31 -36.70
C LEU A 559 1.13 19.16 -35.45
N SER A 560 0.01 18.42 -35.56
CA SER A 560 -0.88 18.13 -34.43
C SER A 560 -0.24 17.19 -33.43
N SER A 561 0.54 16.20 -33.89
CA SER A 561 1.29 15.28 -33.03
C SER A 561 2.36 16.01 -32.22
N ILE A 562 3.17 16.87 -32.87
CA ILE A 562 4.21 17.65 -32.18
C ILE A 562 3.59 18.62 -31.17
N ASN A 563 2.49 19.28 -31.54
CA ASN A 563 1.73 20.12 -30.63
C ASN A 563 1.19 19.34 -29.43
N MET A 564 0.67 18.13 -29.64
CA MET A 564 0.21 17.28 -28.54
C MET A 564 1.35 16.95 -27.57
N THR A 565 2.53 16.60 -28.08
CA THR A 565 3.71 16.33 -27.26
C THR A 565 4.11 17.57 -26.45
N CYS A 566 4.22 18.75 -27.08
CA CYS A 566 4.58 19.99 -26.38
C CYS A 566 3.53 20.37 -25.32
N MET A 567 2.24 20.27 -25.68
CA MET A 567 1.15 20.58 -24.76
C MET A 567 1.06 19.60 -23.59
N SER A 568 1.51 18.35 -23.77
CA SER A 568 1.55 17.37 -22.67
C SER A 568 2.55 17.76 -21.58
N ILE A 569 3.68 18.35 -21.96
CA ILE A 569 4.67 18.89 -21.03
C ILE A 569 4.04 20.03 -20.22
N ILE A 570 3.29 20.92 -20.88
CA ILE A 570 2.67 22.10 -20.25
C ILE A 570 1.40 21.74 -19.46
N LYS A 571 0.79 20.58 -19.71
CA LYS A 571 -0.51 20.18 -19.13
C LYS A 571 -0.58 20.30 -17.59
N PRO A 572 0.45 19.95 -16.79
CA PRO A 572 0.39 20.09 -15.34
C PRO A 572 0.32 21.54 -14.85
N VAL A 573 0.83 22.49 -15.63
CA VAL A 573 0.90 23.92 -15.27
C VAL A 573 -0.20 24.77 -15.92
N ILE A 574 -0.95 24.21 -16.87
CA ILE A 574 -1.87 24.97 -17.74
C ILE A 574 -3.06 25.58 -17.01
N ASP A 575 -3.48 24.97 -15.90
CA ASP A 575 -4.64 25.41 -15.11
C ASP A 575 -4.29 26.58 -14.17
N TYR A 576 -2.99 26.86 -13.97
CA TYR A 576 -2.54 27.99 -13.17
C TYR A 576 -2.64 29.28 -13.98
N THR A 577 -3.18 30.33 -13.35
CA THR A 577 -3.46 31.63 -13.97
C THR A 577 -2.54 32.74 -13.46
N PHE A 578 -2.23 33.68 -14.34
CA PHE A 578 -1.40 34.85 -14.05
C PHE A 578 -2.26 36.12 -14.01
N THR A 579 -1.76 37.15 -13.32
CA THR A 579 -2.41 38.47 -13.24
C THR A 579 -2.50 39.12 -14.61
N GLU A 580 -3.49 40.01 -14.80
CA GLU A 580 -3.66 40.71 -16.08
C GLU A 580 -2.43 41.55 -16.43
N ASP A 581 -1.78 42.17 -15.45
CA ASP A 581 -0.55 42.93 -15.64
C ASP A 581 0.60 42.04 -16.15
N ALA A 582 0.78 40.86 -15.55
CA ALA A 582 1.80 39.90 -15.98
C ALA A 582 1.53 39.39 -17.41
N VAL A 583 0.27 39.11 -17.76
CA VAL A 583 -0.13 38.55 -19.07
C VAL A 583 -0.16 39.60 -20.18
N SER A 584 -0.54 40.85 -19.88
CA SER A 584 -0.74 41.91 -20.87
C SER A 584 0.53 42.71 -21.21
N SER A 585 1.58 42.59 -20.39
CA SER A 585 2.84 43.34 -20.49
C SER A 585 3.58 43.22 -21.85
N TRP A 586 3.21 42.28 -22.72
CA TRP A 586 3.96 41.93 -23.93
C TRP A 586 3.37 42.41 -25.26
N ASN A 587 2.14 42.97 -25.28
CA ASN A 587 1.46 43.45 -26.50
C ASN A 587 1.52 42.48 -27.71
N LEU A 588 1.48 41.16 -27.45
CA LEU A 588 1.71 40.12 -28.48
C LEU A 588 0.77 40.21 -29.67
N LEU A 589 -0.42 40.79 -29.51
CA LEU A 589 -1.41 40.92 -30.56
C LEU A 589 -1.07 41.99 -31.61
N GLU A 590 -0.24 42.97 -31.28
CA GLU A 590 0.11 44.11 -32.14
C GLU A 590 1.29 43.84 -33.08
N HIS A 591 2.09 42.80 -32.80
CA HIS A 591 3.30 42.50 -33.54
C HIS A 591 3.19 41.21 -34.37
N ALA A 592 3.90 41.17 -35.51
CA ALA A 592 3.91 40.01 -36.40
C ALA A 592 4.80 38.87 -35.86
N ASN A 593 5.99 39.21 -35.35
CA ASN A 593 6.94 38.28 -34.76
C ASN A 593 7.47 38.83 -33.42
N THR A 594 7.37 38.05 -32.35
CA THR A 594 7.86 38.41 -31.00
C THR A 594 8.82 37.36 -30.47
N VAL A 595 9.90 37.80 -29.80
CA VAL A 595 10.83 36.95 -29.05
C VAL A 595 10.71 37.26 -27.57
N ILE A 596 10.44 36.25 -26.76
CA ILE A 596 10.36 36.30 -25.30
C ILE A 596 11.54 35.53 -24.73
N ILE A 597 12.35 36.21 -23.92
CA ILE A 597 13.48 35.67 -23.19
C ILE A 597 12.99 35.28 -21.81
N THR A 598 13.14 34.02 -21.43
CA THR A 598 12.66 33.50 -20.15
C THR A 598 13.67 32.55 -19.53
N GLU A 599 13.65 32.48 -18.20
CA GLU A 599 14.31 31.41 -17.44
C GLU A 599 13.47 30.12 -17.44
N ASN A 600 12.16 30.22 -17.72
CA ASN A 600 11.23 29.10 -17.63
C ASN A 600 10.21 29.08 -18.79
N SER A 601 10.49 28.28 -19.81
CA SER A 601 9.68 28.22 -21.03
C SER A 601 8.24 27.75 -20.81
N SER A 602 8.03 26.76 -19.93
CA SER A 602 6.69 26.19 -19.68
C SER A 602 5.71 27.23 -19.12
N LEU A 603 6.12 28.00 -18.11
CA LEU A 603 5.29 29.04 -17.51
C LEU A 603 5.06 30.22 -18.47
N THR A 604 6.10 30.62 -19.21
CA THR A 604 5.96 31.63 -20.25
C THR A 604 4.99 31.20 -21.34
N VAL A 605 5.02 29.92 -21.76
CA VAL A 605 4.01 29.39 -22.70
C VAL A 605 2.62 29.56 -22.10
N VAL A 606 2.40 29.17 -20.83
CA VAL A 606 1.09 29.36 -20.16
C VAL A 606 0.64 30.82 -20.18
N LYS A 607 1.52 31.78 -19.84
CA LYS A 607 1.22 33.23 -19.93
C LYS A 607 0.84 33.63 -21.36
N VAL A 608 1.57 33.17 -22.39
CA VAL A 608 1.25 33.42 -23.81
C VAL A 608 -0.11 32.82 -24.18
N LEU A 609 -0.40 31.60 -23.72
CA LEU A 609 -1.68 30.94 -23.95
C LEU A 609 -2.83 31.73 -23.30
N GLN A 610 -2.64 32.30 -22.10
CA GLN A 610 -3.64 33.15 -21.45
C GLN A 610 -3.84 34.47 -22.20
N HIS A 611 -2.76 35.09 -22.68
CA HIS A 611 -2.82 36.31 -23.48
C HIS A 611 -3.61 36.10 -24.78
N LEU A 612 -3.39 34.97 -25.47
CA LEU A 612 -4.06 34.65 -26.73
C LEU A 612 -5.53 34.26 -26.58
N LYS A 613 -5.99 33.93 -25.37
CA LYS A 613 -7.38 33.50 -25.06
C LYS A 613 -7.85 32.40 -26.02
N THR A 614 -8.85 32.69 -26.87
CA THR A 614 -9.50 31.74 -27.79
C THR A 614 -8.89 31.70 -29.19
N LYS A 615 -7.81 32.44 -29.46
CA LYS A 615 -7.16 32.43 -30.79
C LYS A 615 -6.55 31.06 -31.10
N ASP A 616 -6.77 30.58 -32.32
CA ASP A 616 -6.20 29.32 -32.79
C ASP A 616 -4.67 29.40 -32.82
N ARG A 617 -4.03 28.34 -32.34
CA ARG A 617 -2.59 28.33 -32.07
C ARG A 617 -1.99 26.94 -32.14
N VAL A 618 -0.68 26.88 -32.29
CA VAL A 618 0.11 25.66 -32.23
C VAL A 618 1.39 25.95 -31.45
N VAL A 619 1.75 25.06 -30.53
CA VAL A 619 2.99 25.11 -29.75
C VAL A 619 3.95 24.04 -30.30
N LEU A 620 5.18 24.43 -30.55
CA LEU A 620 6.17 23.62 -31.24
C LEU A 620 7.53 23.75 -30.57
N ASP A 621 8.18 22.62 -30.28
CA ASP A 621 9.57 22.60 -29.84
C ASP A 621 10.49 22.72 -31.05
N LEU A 622 11.18 23.86 -31.14
CA LEU A 622 12.08 24.15 -32.24
C LEU A 622 13.32 23.26 -32.21
N GLY A 623 13.84 22.93 -31.02
CA GLY A 623 14.99 22.05 -30.83
C GLY A 623 14.69 20.61 -31.27
N TYR A 624 13.47 20.14 -31.06
CA TYR A 624 12.99 18.86 -31.57
C TYR A 624 12.83 18.91 -33.10
N ILE A 625 12.11 19.91 -33.61
CA ILE A 625 11.75 20.00 -35.04
C ILE A 625 12.97 20.09 -35.96
N VAL A 626 13.99 20.86 -35.57
CA VAL A 626 15.19 21.02 -36.41
C VAL A 626 15.97 19.72 -36.57
N ASN A 627 15.76 18.74 -35.69
CA ASN A 627 16.44 17.46 -35.65
C ASN A 627 15.64 16.30 -36.25
N LEU A 628 14.41 16.52 -36.72
CA LEU A 628 13.57 15.50 -37.34
C LEU A 628 14.23 14.78 -38.54
N PRO A 629 13.86 13.54 -38.87
CA PRO A 629 14.27 12.90 -40.12
C PRO A 629 13.86 13.72 -41.37
N MET A 630 14.58 13.58 -42.48
CA MET A 630 14.36 14.41 -43.67
C MET A 630 12.94 14.31 -44.24
N ASN A 631 12.33 13.12 -44.21
CA ASN A 631 10.94 12.92 -44.65
C ASN A 631 9.97 13.68 -43.75
N ASP A 632 10.09 13.53 -42.44
CA ASP A 632 9.25 14.19 -41.44
C ASP A 632 9.39 15.73 -41.51
N ARG A 633 10.60 16.23 -41.72
CA ARG A 633 10.85 17.67 -41.97
C ARG A 633 10.08 18.18 -43.19
N ASN A 634 10.05 17.43 -44.28
CA ASN A 634 9.36 17.83 -45.51
C ASN A 634 7.84 17.85 -45.32
N VAL A 635 7.29 16.86 -44.60
CA VAL A 635 5.88 16.80 -44.25
C VAL A 635 5.50 17.99 -43.37
N LEU A 636 6.21 18.20 -42.26
CA LEU A 636 5.97 19.31 -41.34
C LEU A 636 6.07 20.67 -42.04
N ARG A 637 7.06 20.85 -42.91
CA ARG A 637 7.22 22.08 -43.70
C ARG A 637 6.00 22.36 -44.59
N THR A 638 5.44 21.31 -45.19
CA THR A 638 4.26 21.41 -46.03
C THR A 638 3.03 21.77 -45.19
N GLU A 639 2.86 21.15 -44.03
CA GLU A 639 1.78 21.46 -43.09
C GLU A 639 1.86 22.88 -42.53
N LEU A 640 3.06 23.35 -42.13
CA LEU A 640 3.29 24.72 -41.68
C LEU A 640 2.98 25.74 -42.77
N LYS A 641 3.35 25.47 -44.02
CA LYS A 641 3.03 26.33 -45.16
C LYS A 641 1.52 26.46 -45.38
N ASN A 642 0.80 25.36 -45.22
CA ASN A 642 -0.64 25.26 -45.44
C ASN A 642 -1.48 25.69 -44.23
N THR A 643 -0.84 26.00 -43.10
CA THR A 643 -1.52 26.47 -41.89
C THR A 643 -2.22 27.81 -42.14
N ASP A 644 -3.40 28.03 -41.56
CA ASP A 644 -4.15 29.29 -41.68
C ASP A 644 -3.26 30.51 -41.29
N GLY A 645 -3.34 31.60 -42.05
CA GLY A 645 -2.62 32.84 -41.74
C GLY A 645 -3.04 33.48 -40.41
N CYS A 646 -4.24 33.18 -39.92
CA CYS A 646 -4.74 33.66 -38.63
C CYS A 646 -4.25 32.85 -37.43
N LYS A 647 -3.65 31.67 -37.64
CA LYS A 647 -3.16 30.79 -36.58
C LYS A 647 -1.82 31.30 -36.04
N VAL A 648 -1.69 31.39 -34.71
CA VAL A 648 -0.44 31.81 -34.05
C VAL A 648 0.48 30.60 -33.87
N ILE A 649 1.73 30.73 -34.30
CA ILE A 649 2.74 29.68 -34.14
C ILE A 649 3.66 30.06 -32.98
N ILE A 650 3.69 29.22 -31.95
CA ILE A 650 4.53 29.41 -30.76
C ILE A 650 5.69 28.41 -30.85
N PHE A 651 6.91 28.92 -30.98
CA PHE A 651 8.13 28.11 -30.93
C PHE A 651 8.76 28.21 -29.55
N VAL A 652 9.07 27.06 -28.95
CA VAL A 652 9.86 26.96 -27.72
C VAL A 652 11.27 26.49 -28.09
N CYS A 653 12.30 27.15 -27.57
CA CYS A 653 13.69 26.83 -27.86
C CYS A 653 14.57 27.02 -26.62
N ASP A 654 14.72 25.96 -25.83
CA ASP A 654 15.56 25.97 -24.63
C ASP A 654 17.00 25.52 -24.90
N LYS A 655 17.28 25.03 -26.12
CA LYS A 655 18.60 24.56 -26.53
C LYS A 655 19.26 25.54 -27.49
N MET A 656 20.57 25.74 -27.31
CA MET A 656 21.42 26.42 -28.28
C MET A 656 21.48 25.63 -29.59
N LEU A 657 21.10 26.26 -30.70
CA LEU A 657 21.17 25.70 -32.05
C LEU A 657 22.46 26.16 -32.73
N ASN A 658 23.38 25.24 -33.02
CA ASN A 658 24.71 25.62 -33.52
C ASN A 658 25.27 24.71 -34.62
N THR A 659 24.68 23.54 -34.86
CA THR A 659 25.17 22.65 -35.94
C THR A 659 24.72 23.14 -37.31
N ARG A 660 25.51 22.83 -38.35
CA ARG A 660 25.20 23.23 -39.73
C ARG A 660 23.83 22.73 -40.19
N ASP A 661 23.46 21.52 -39.79
CA ASP A 661 22.19 20.90 -40.18
C ASP A 661 20.99 21.50 -39.42
N GLU A 662 21.13 21.78 -38.13
CA GLU A 662 20.12 22.51 -37.34
C GLU A 662 19.86 23.89 -37.94
N ILE A 663 20.93 24.65 -38.25
CA ILE A 663 20.84 26.00 -38.82
C ILE A 663 20.19 25.98 -40.21
N LYS A 664 20.51 25.01 -41.06
CA LYS A 664 19.86 24.85 -42.37
C LYS A 664 18.39 24.50 -42.22
N SER A 665 18.04 23.67 -41.23
CA SER A 665 16.66 23.32 -40.91
C SER A 665 15.88 24.56 -40.43
N LEU A 666 16.47 25.32 -39.51
CA LEU A 666 15.95 26.58 -38.98
C LEU A 666 15.66 27.59 -40.10
N GLU A 667 16.60 27.79 -41.03
CA GLU A 667 16.42 28.68 -42.18
C GLU A 667 15.24 28.26 -43.07
N ASN A 668 15.04 26.95 -43.26
CA ASN A 668 13.92 26.44 -44.05
C ASN A 668 12.58 26.64 -43.36
N ILE A 669 12.53 26.47 -42.04
CA ILE A 669 11.33 26.70 -41.22
C ILE A 669 11.00 28.19 -41.22
N SER A 670 11.98 29.05 -40.94
CA SER A 670 11.75 30.50 -40.85
C SER A 670 11.19 31.07 -42.16
N LYS A 671 11.72 30.64 -43.32
CA LYS A 671 11.18 31.04 -44.64
C LYS A 671 9.72 30.67 -44.86
N VAL A 672 9.23 29.59 -44.24
CA VAL A 672 7.83 29.15 -44.39
C VAL A 672 6.89 29.92 -43.48
N VAL A 673 7.36 30.31 -42.29
CA VAL A 673 6.53 30.99 -41.28
C VAL A 673 6.72 32.51 -41.23
N ILE A 674 7.62 33.09 -42.04
CA ILE A 674 7.93 34.53 -42.02
C ILE A 674 6.71 35.44 -42.26
N THR A 675 5.70 34.94 -42.97
CA THR A 675 4.44 35.66 -43.24
C THR A 675 3.33 35.32 -42.24
N LYS A 676 3.62 34.45 -41.27
CA LYS A 676 2.68 33.99 -40.23
C LYS A 676 3.00 34.71 -38.92
N LYS A 677 2.00 34.80 -38.05
CA LYS A 677 2.19 35.37 -36.72
C LYS A 677 2.93 34.38 -35.82
N THR A 678 4.13 34.76 -35.37
CA THR A 678 5.04 33.85 -34.66
C THR A 678 5.46 34.43 -33.30
N VAL A 679 5.43 33.60 -32.25
CA VAL A 679 5.98 33.90 -30.93
C VAL A 679 7.09 32.90 -30.65
N ILE A 680 8.27 33.39 -30.27
CA ILE A 680 9.43 32.56 -29.97
C ILE A 680 9.77 32.74 -28.49
N ILE A 681 9.76 31.64 -27.74
CA ILE A 681 10.08 31.59 -26.33
C ILE A 681 11.43 30.88 -26.20
N THR A 682 12.40 31.55 -25.60
CA THR A 682 13.79 31.08 -25.57
C THR A 682 14.49 31.54 -24.30
N ASN A 683 15.57 30.86 -23.94
CA ASN A 683 16.52 31.41 -22.97
C ASN A 683 17.41 32.50 -23.61
N SER A 684 18.17 33.21 -22.77
CA SER A 684 19.09 34.28 -23.20
C SER A 684 20.19 33.80 -24.14
N ALA A 685 20.55 32.52 -24.05
CA ALA A 685 21.63 31.93 -24.83
C ALA A 685 21.28 31.90 -26.34
N SER A 686 20.08 31.45 -26.72
CA SER A 686 19.73 31.23 -28.13
C SER A 686 19.21 32.47 -28.89
N VAL A 687 19.08 33.62 -28.21
CA VAL A 687 18.44 34.83 -28.76
C VAL A 687 19.11 35.33 -30.04
N GLU A 688 20.43 35.51 -30.02
CA GLU A 688 21.18 36.08 -31.16
C GLU A 688 21.00 35.23 -32.42
N THR A 689 21.03 33.91 -32.27
CA THR A 689 20.84 32.96 -33.38
C THR A 689 19.42 33.07 -33.92
N LEU A 690 18.41 33.08 -33.07
CA LEU A 690 17.01 33.11 -33.49
C LEU A 690 16.63 34.43 -34.17
N GLN A 691 17.13 35.56 -33.67
CA GLN A 691 16.90 36.89 -34.28
C GLN A 691 17.40 37.01 -35.72
N LYS A 692 18.46 36.27 -36.08
CA LYS A 692 18.98 36.25 -37.44
C LYS A 692 17.99 35.64 -38.45
N TYR A 693 17.21 34.66 -38.02
CA TYR A 693 16.29 33.91 -38.90
C TYR A 693 14.85 34.36 -38.77
N PHE A 694 14.47 34.93 -37.63
CA PHE A 694 13.16 35.49 -37.35
C PHE A 694 13.27 36.99 -37.11
N PRO A 695 13.25 37.82 -38.17
CA PRO A 695 13.36 39.26 -38.02
C PRO A 695 12.20 39.79 -37.17
N ILE A 696 12.56 40.35 -36.01
CA ILE A 696 11.64 40.96 -35.05
C ILE A 696 11.40 42.43 -35.42
N THR A 697 10.19 42.91 -35.14
CA THR A 697 9.80 44.31 -35.37
C THR A 697 10.07 45.23 -34.17
N HIS A 698 10.54 44.67 -33.06
CA HIS A 698 10.73 45.32 -31.76
C HIS A 698 11.84 44.62 -30.96
N SER A 699 12.28 45.20 -29.84
CA SER A 699 13.26 44.57 -28.93
C SER A 699 12.70 43.29 -28.29
N PRO A 700 13.53 42.29 -27.98
CA PRO A 700 13.11 41.13 -27.20
C PRO A 700 12.48 41.54 -25.87
N VAL A 701 11.52 40.74 -25.43
CA VAL A 701 10.83 40.92 -24.15
C VAL A 701 11.43 39.97 -23.12
N HIS A 702 11.65 40.44 -21.90
CA HIS A 702 12.12 39.59 -20.80
C HIS A 702 10.95 39.18 -19.90
N ASP A 703 10.86 37.89 -19.57
CA ASP A 703 9.88 37.31 -18.64
C ASP A 703 10.60 36.70 -17.44
N GLU A 704 10.32 37.23 -16.25
CA GLU A 704 10.77 36.69 -14.97
C GLU A 704 9.54 36.12 -14.25
N ASN A 705 9.32 34.81 -14.34
CA ASN A 705 8.19 34.17 -13.69
C ASN A 705 8.36 34.19 -12.16
N SER A 706 7.41 34.79 -11.44
CA SER A 706 7.37 34.77 -9.98
C SER A 706 5.98 34.37 -9.46
N LEU A 707 5.92 33.88 -8.21
CA LEU A 707 4.63 33.59 -7.55
C LEU A 707 3.78 34.86 -7.41
N ASN A 708 4.42 36.03 -7.32
CA ASN A 708 3.73 37.31 -7.24
C ASN A 708 3.02 37.69 -8.55
N ASP A 709 3.46 37.13 -9.69
CA ASP A 709 2.82 37.35 -10.99
C ASP A 709 1.50 36.57 -11.14
N MET A 710 1.25 35.61 -10.25
CA MET A 710 0.14 34.68 -10.35
C MET A 710 -1.17 35.26 -9.80
N SER A 711 -2.31 34.77 -10.28
CA SER A 711 -3.62 35.14 -9.73
C SER A 711 -3.75 34.71 -8.26
N ALA A 712 -4.61 35.38 -7.50
CA ALA A 712 -4.84 35.06 -6.09
C ALA A 712 -5.28 33.59 -5.89
N GLU A 713 -6.08 33.04 -6.81
CA GLU A 713 -6.49 31.63 -6.79
C GLU A 713 -5.28 30.69 -6.98
N SER A 714 -4.39 31.02 -7.92
CA SER A 714 -3.20 30.20 -8.21
C SER A 714 -2.17 30.29 -7.10
N GLN A 715 -1.94 31.49 -6.56
CA GLN A 715 -1.09 31.71 -5.39
C GLN A 715 -1.57 30.87 -4.21
N LYS A 716 -2.87 30.93 -3.91
CA LYS A 716 -3.48 30.12 -2.87
C LYS A 716 -3.26 28.62 -3.11
N SER A 717 -3.50 28.14 -4.33
CA SER A 717 -3.28 26.72 -4.65
C SER A 717 -1.83 26.28 -4.45
N ILE A 718 -0.86 27.13 -4.76
CA ILE A 718 0.57 26.84 -4.59
C ILE A 718 0.94 26.86 -3.11
N LEU A 719 0.51 27.87 -2.37
CA LEU A 719 0.77 28.02 -0.93
C LEU A 719 0.12 26.90 -0.11
N GLU A 720 -1.01 26.33 -0.57
CA GLU A 720 -1.63 25.15 0.06
C GLU A 720 -0.87 23.82 -0.21
N THR A 721 0.13 23.82 -1.10
CA THR A 721 0.91 22.62 -1.43
C THR A 721 1.75 22.18 -0.25
N ARG A 722 1.85 20.86 -0.05
CA ARG A 722 2.67 20.27 1.01
C ARG A 722 4.10 20.05 0.54
N VAL A 723 5.05 20.47 1.37
CA VAL A 723 6.49 20.33 1.16
C VAL A 723 7.12 19.67 2.39
N MET A 724 8.26 19.00 2.19
CA MET A 724 9.03 18.45 3.30
C MET A 724 9.96 19.52 3.84
N PHE A 725 9.61 20.12 4.97
CA PHE A 725 10.44 21.11 5.63
C PHE A 725 11.21 20.48 6.79
N GLN A 726 12.51 20.30 6.61
CA GLN A 726 13.42 19.61 7.53
C GLN A 726 12.85 18.28 8.05
N GLY A 727 12.39 17.43 7.14
CA GLY A 727 11.86 16.08 7.45
C GLY A 727 10.43 16.02 7.99
N VAL A 728 9.72 17.15 8.09
CA VAL A 728 8.29 17.17 8.44
C VAL A 728 7.49 17.74 7.28
N GLU A 729 6.36 17.10 6.96
CA GLU A 729 5.47 17.57 5.91
C GLU A 729 4.65 18.78 6.41
N VAL A 730 4.79 19.92 5.74
CA VAL A 730 4.09 21.18 6.06
C VAL A 730 3.49 21.79 4.81
N LYS A 731 2.50 22.66 4.96
CA LYS A 731 2.04 23.51 3.86
C LYS A 731 3.06 24.62 3.58
N LEU A 732 3.17 25.04 2.33
CA LEU A 732 4.09 26.10 1.92
C LEU A 732 3.71 27.46 2.54
N ASP A 733 2.41 27.72 2.76
CA ASP A 733 1.90 28.91 3.46
C ASP A 733 2.43 29.09 4.89
N LEU A 734 2.91 28.02 5.52
CA LEU A 734 3.51 28.07 6.86
C LEU A 734 4.95 28.59 6.85
N ILE A 735 5.62 28.57 5.69
CA ILE A 735 7.05 28.91 5.58
C ILE A 735 7.34 30.01 4.55
N VAL A 736 6.36 30.42 3.76
CA VAL A 736 6.46 31.53 2.81
C VAL A 736 5.46 32.61 3.23
N ASP A 737 5.97 33.79 3.56
CA ASP A 737 5.16 34.97 3.89
C ASP A 737 5.00 35.93 2.69
N ASP A 738 4.19 36.98 2.87
CA ASP A 738 3.92 38.00 1.85
C ASP A 738 5.19 38.72 1.37
N THR A 739 6.22 38.81 2.22
CA THR A 739 7.50 39.45 1.85
C THR A 739 8.40 38.50 1.06
N SER A 740 8.21 37.19 1.24
CA SER A 740 9.05 36.15 0.67
C SER A 740 8.47 35.56 -0.63
N ILE A 741 7.20 35.84 -0.92
CA ILE A 741 6.47 35.30 -2.08
C ILE A 741 7.20 35.57 -3.41
N GLY A 742 7.85 36.73 -3.54
CA GLY A 742 8.60 37.11 -4.74
C GLY A 742 9.89 36.31 -4.99
N TYR A 743 10.41 35.60 -3.98
CA TYR A 743 11.60 34.75 -4.14
C TYR A 743 11.27 33.36 -4.69
N VAL A 744 9.98 32.98 -4.75
CA VAL A 744 9.54 31.75 -5.40
C VAL A 744 9.45 31.99 -6.91
N LYS A 745 10.57 31.76 -7.59
CA LYS A 745 10.76 31.99 -9.03
C LYS A 745 10.37 30.78 -9.89
N GLY A 746 10.37 30.97 -11.22
CA GLY A 746 9.91 30.02 -12.24
C GLY A 746 10.34 28.57 -12.07
N ASP A 747 11.61 28.30 -11.77
CA ASP A 747 12.10 26.92 -11.63
C ASP A 747 11.51 26.22 -10.40
N ILE A 748 11.48 26.92 -9.26
CA ILE A 748 10.85 26.43 -8.03
C ILE A 748 9.34 26.27 -8.24
N LEU A 749 8.70 27.23 -8.92
CA LEU A 749 7.27 27.14 -9.26
C LEU A 749 6.96 25.91 -10.10
N ASN A 750 7.78 25.63 -11.12
CA ASN A 750 7.64 24.41 -11.90
C ASN A 750 7.77 23.19 -10.98
N GLU A 751 8.80 23.10 -10.15
CA GLU A 751 8.95 21.95 -9.24
C GLU A 751 7.71 21.74 -8.36
N ILE A 752 7.11 22.83 -7.84
CA ILE A 752 5.87 22.77 -7.05
C ILE A 752 4.71 22.24 -7.90
N MET A 753 4.50 22.80 -9.09
CA MET A 753 3.35 22.49 -9.94
C MET A 753 3.42 21.10 -10.57
N TYR A 754 4.62 20.62 -10.92
CA TYR A 754 4.84 19.22 -11.31
C TYR A 754 4.78 18.25 -10.12
N LYS A 755 4.47 18.76 -8.92
CA LYS A 755 4.31 18.01 -7.67
C LYS A 755 5.55 17.19 -7.33
N ASN A 756 6.71 17.76 -7.63
CA ASN A 756 7.97 17.19 -7.18
C ASN A 756 8.03 17.29 -5.65
N LYS A 757 8.65 16.31 -5.01
CA LYS A 757 8.87 16.36 -3.57
C LYS A 757 9.90 17.45 -3.29
N ILE A 758 9.44 18.62 -2.87
CA ILE A 758 10.32 19.70 -2.46
C ILE A 758 10.75 19.45 -1.03
N GLU A 759 12.06 19.35 -0.84
CA GLU A 759 12.68 19.20 0.47
C GLU A 759 13.45 20.48 0.79
N VAL A 760 12.95 21.22 1.77
CA VAL A 760 13.55 22.46 2.26
C VAL A 760 14.30 22.16 3.54
N GLY A 761 15.63 22.17 3.46
CA GLY A 761 16.53 21.87 4.56
C GLY A 761 16.54 20.38 4.98
N LYS A 762 17.59 19.99 5.69
CA LYS A 762 17.77 18.60 6.16
C LYS A 762 17.19 18.43 7.57
N LEU A 763 16.55 17.28 7.81
CA LEU A 763 16.17 16.87 9.16
C LEU A 763 17.43 16.64 10.00
N ASN A 764 17.50 17.27 11.17
CA ASN A 764 18.59 17.09 12.13
C ASN A 764 18.48 15.77 12.89
N THR A 765 18.27 14.64 12.19
CA THR A 765 18.38 13.31 12.78
C THR A 765 19.80 12.81 12.68
N SER A 766 20.11 11.94 13.62
CA SER A 766 21.27 11.09 13.54
C SER A 766 20.78 9.65 13.62
N ARG A 767 21.28 8.75 12.77
CA ARG A 767 20.84 7.34 12.71
C ARG A 767 20.88 6.64 14.08
N TRP A 768 21.69 7.15 15.01
CA TRP A 768 21.78 6.66 16.38
C TRP A 768 20.61 7.07 17.27
N TYR A 769 19.99 8.25 17.04
CA TYR A 769 18.89 8.74 17.88
C TYR A 769 17.60 7.96 17.68
N ASP A 770 17.27 7.60 16.43
CA ASP A 770 16.12 6.74 16.16
C ASP A 770 16.31 5.40 16.87
N GLY A 771 17.48 4.76 16.73
CA GLY A 771 17.81 3.52 17.46
C GLY A 771 17.63 3.64 18.98
N ILE A 772 18.04 4.75 19.59
CA ILE A 772 17.87 5.01 21.03
C ILE A 772 16.39 5.16 21.42
N LYS A 773 15.57 5.82 20.59
CA LYS A 773 14.13 5.98 20.86
C LYS A 773 13.36 4.67 20.67
N TRP A 774 13.66 3.91 19.61
CA TRP A 774 13.08 2.59 19.34
C TRP A 774 13.45 1.55 20.43
N MET A 775 14.61 1.69 21.07
CA MET A 775 15.04 0.84 22.18
C MET A 775 14.59 1.34 23.58
N ASN A 776 13.79 2.40 23.68
CA ASN A 776 13.42 3.06 24.95
C ASN A 776 14.63 3.47 25.82
N LEU A 777 15.75 3.88 25.22
CA LEU A 777 16.98 4.27 25.90
C LEU A 777 17.11 5.79 26.16
N TYR A 778 16.16 6.59 25.67
CA TYR A 778 16.13 8.02 25.95
C TYR A 778 15.46 8.29 27.31
N PHE A 779 16.12 9.12 28.14
CA PHE A 779 15.59 9.56 29.42
C PHE A 779 15.40 11.08 29.40
N ASP A 780 14.22 11.52 29.81
CA ASP A 780 13.89 12.94 30.00
C ASP A 780 14.92 13.59 30.93
N ARG A 781 15.52 14.70 30.48
CA ARG A 781 16.59 15.39 31.21
C ARG A 781 16.00 16.56 32.00
N MET A 782 16.33 16.62 33.28
CA MET A 782 16.10 17.78 34.12
C MET A 782 17.27 18.75 33.95
N VAL A 783 16.98 20.01 33.61
CA VAL A 783 17.99 21.07 33.47
C VAL A 783 17.84 22.03 34.63
N GLN A 784 18.96 22.36 35.28
CA GLN A 784 18.98 23.32 36.39
C GLN A 784 19.37 24.70 35.86
N LYS A 785 18.47 25.69 35.99
CA LYS A 785 18.79 27.09 35.66
C LYS A 785 19.78 27.61 36.71
N THR A 786 20.99 27.97 36.29
CA THR A 786 22.05 28.40 37.23
C THR A 786 21.96 29.90 37.50
N ILE A 787 20.93 30.34 38.23
CA ILE A 787 20.93 31.68 38.82
C ILE A 787 20.40 31.59 40.26
N ASN A 788 21.33 31.38 41.20
CA ASN A 788 21.29 31.74 42.63
C ASN A 788 20.10 31.37 43.54
N GLU A 789 19.15 30.51 43.16
CA GLU A 789 18.16 29.99 44.11
C GLU A 789 17.97 28.47 43.97
N TYR A 790 17.96 27.78 45.12
CA TYR A 790 17.60 26.37 45.28
C TYR A 790 16.09 26.18 45.06
N VAL A 791 15.59 26.49 43.86
CA VAL A 791 14.16 26.39 43.54
C VAL A 791 13.96 25.55 42.29
N MET A 792 13.25 24.44 42.53
CA MET A 792 12.45 23.59 41.64
C MET A 792 13.08 23.04 40.36
N VAL A 793 13.10 21.70 40.34
CA VAL A 793 13.10 20.86 39.15
C VAL A 793 12.02 21.36 38.19
N SER A 794 12.42 22.06 37.13
CA SER A 794 11.54 22.37 36.01
C SER A 794 11.05 21.05 35.39
N PRO A 795 9.80 20.96 34.88
CA PRO A 795 9.42 19.85 34.03
C PRO A 795 10.50 19.60 32.97
N PRO A 796 10.72 18.34 32.56
CA PRO A 796 11.75 18.04 31.58
C PRO A 796 11.53 18.89 30.32
N LEU A 797 12.61 19.49 29.80
CA LEU A 797 12.55 20.25 28.56
C LEU A 797 12.13 19.31 27.45
N LYS A 798 10.99 19.62 26.81
CA LYS A 798 10.45 18.86 25.68
C LYS A 798 10.76 19.57 24.38
N THR A 799 10.68 20.90 24.36
CA THR A 799 10.87 21.71 23.16
C THR A 799 11.81 22.89 23.42
N LEU A 800 12.28 23.54 22.35
CA LEU A 800 13.07 24.76 22.42
C LEU A 800 12.26 25.94 22.98
N TYR A 801 10.93 25.90 22.90
CA TYR A 801 10.04 26.91 23.50
C TYR A 801 9.91 26.79 25.03
N ASP A 802 10.36 25.67 25.60
CA ASP A 802 10.46 25.54 27.06
C ASP A 802 11.67 26.33 27.62
N ILE A 803 12.47 26.95 26.74
CA ILE A 803 13.62 27.77 27.06
C ILE A 803 13.19 29.24 27.00
N GLU A 804 13.24 29.93 28.14
CA GLU A 804 12.75 31.33 28.26
C GLU A 804 13.70 32.38 27.67
N ASP A 805 15.00 32.10 27.67
CA ASP A 805 16.04 33.06 27.31
C ASP A 805 16.48 32.89 25.83
N ASP A 806 16.67 33.99 25.10
CA ASP A 806 17.08 33.99 23.68
C ASP A 806 18.45 33.33 23.45
N VAL A 807 19.33 33.38 24.46
CA VAL A 807 20.67 32.78 24.44
C VAL A 807 20.87 31.91 25.66
N VAL A 808 21.03 30.60 25.44
CA VAL A 808 21.23 29.62 26.52
C VAL A 808 22.51 28.83 26.34
N LEU A 809 23.31 28.82 27.40
CA LEU A 809 24.51 27.99 27.50
C LEU A 809 24.19 26.71 28.26
N ILE A 810 24.25 25.56 27.57
CA ILE A 810 24.10 24.24 28.19
C ILE A 810 25.48 23.71 28.57
N THR A 811 25.77 23.67 29.88
CA THR A 811 27.02 23.11 30.42
C THR A 811 26.77 21.76 31.08
N ALA A 812 27.67 20.81 30.86
CA ALA A 812 27.68 19.50 31.52
C ALA A 812 29.02 18.79 31.24
N GLU A 813 29.35 17.76 32.03
CA GLU A 813 30.52 16.92 31.79
C GLU A 813 30.48 16.23 30.41
N PRO A 814 31.62 15.85 29.81
CA PRO A 814 31.65 15.03 28.59
C PRO A 814 30.85 13.74 28.73
N GLY A 815 30.19 13.27 27.66
CA GLY A 815 29.42 12.01 27.68
C GLY A 815 28.02 12.06 28.32
N THR A 816 27.64 13.16 28.97
CA THR A 816 26.32 13.34 29.64
C THR A 816 25.12 13.46 28.69
N GLY A 817 25.34 13.45 27.37
CA GLY A 817 24.27 13.45 26.38
C GLY A 817 23.78 14.84 25.94
N LYS A 818 24.59 15.90 26.05
CA LYS A 818 24.26 17.26 25.56
C LYS A 818 23.75 17.27 24.11
N SER A 819 24.47 16.60 23.20
CA SER A 819 24.08 16.48 21.80
C SER A 819 22.78 15.68 21.62
N THR A 820 22.50 14.72 22.50
CA THR A 820 21.25 13.96 22.53
C THR A 820 20.09 14.84 22.97
N LEU A 821 20.27 15.67 24.00
CA LEU A 821 19.28 16.65 24.45
C LEU A 821 18.96 17.65 23.33
N LEU A 822 19.98 18.25 22.70
CA LEU A 822 19.76 19.19 21.58
C LEU A 822 19.02 18.53 20.40
N CYS A 823 19.35 17.26 20.09
CA CYS A 823 18.63 16.51 19.06
C CYS A 823 17.17 16.27 19.46
N HIS A 824 16.91 15.84 20.70
CA HIS A 824 15.56 15.66 21.23
C HIS A 824 14.74 16.95 21.13
N LEU A 825 15.25 18.06 21.66
CA LEU A 825 14.57 19.36 21.63
C LEU A 825 14.28 19.78 20.19
N SER A 826 15.23 19.62 19.26
CA SER A 826 14.99 19.95 17.85
C SER A 826 13.85 19.12 17.23
N LEU A 827 13.81 17.81 17.51
CA LEU A 827 12.83 16.90 16.93
C LEU A 827 11.44 17.09 17.52
N GLU A 828 11.33 17.23 18.83
CA GLU A 828 10.04 17.45 19.49
C GLU A 828 9.52 18.87 19.22
N THR A 829 10.40 19.89 19.14
CA THR A 829 10.00 21.23 18.65
C THR A 829 9.45 21.14 17.24
N LYS A 830 10.12 20.43 16.33
CA LYS A 830 9.64 20.30 14.94
C LYS A 830 8.30 19.56 14.83
N LYS A 831 7.96 18.70 15.78
CA LYS A 831 6.63 18.05 15.83
C LYS A 831 5.54 18.99 16.32
N CYS A 832 5.85 19.84 17.30
CA CYS A 832 4.89 20.77 17.89
C CYS A 832 4.75 22.05 17.05
N HIS A 833 5.85 22.49 16.42
CA HIS A 833 6.02 23.74 15.68
C HIS A 833 6.74 23.46 14.36
N PRO A 834 6.05 22.82 13.41
CA PRO A 834 6.67 22.36 12.17
C PRO A 834 7.11 23.51 11.24
N GLU A 835 6.57 24.73 11.42
CA GLU A 835 6.93 25.97 10.72
C GLU A 835 8.31 26.53 11.10
N VAL A 836 8.86 26.11 12.24
CA VAL A 836 10.12 26.68 12.76
C VAL A 836 11.31 26.11 12.00
N TRP A 837 12.16 27.00 11.50
CA TRP A 837 13.46 26.60 10.95
C TRP A 837 14.47 26.38 12.08
N ILE A 838 14.94 25.14 12.23
CA ILE A 838 15.94 24.80 13.25
C ILE A 838 17.29 24.57 12.59
N VAL A 839 18.23 25.48 12.83
CA VAL A 839 19.62 25.34 12.36
C VAL A 839 20.49 24.82 13.50
N ARG A 840 21.25 23.74 13.24
CA ARG A 840 22.18 23.15 14.21
C ARG A 840 23.59 23.25 13.66
N VAL A 841 24.43 24.10 14.22
CA VAL A 841 25.82 24.25 13.74
C VAL A 841 26.78 23.57 14.71
N ASN A 842 27.66 22.71 14.19
CA ASN A 842 28.81 22.22 14.95
C ASN A 842 30.00 23.16 14.74
N LEU A 843 30.22 24.08 15.68
CA LEU A 843 31.26 25.09 15.56
C LEU A 843 32.69 24.52 15.42
N LEU A 844 32.93 23.27 15.83
CA LEU A 844 34.24 22.63 15.65
C LEU A 844 34.60 22.38 14.18
N GLU A 845 33.59 22.11 13.35
CA GLU A 845 33.77 21.86 11.91
C GLU A 845 34.29 23.12 11.18
N TYR A 846 34.05 24.30 11.76
CA TYR A 846 34.41 25.60 11.20
C TYR A 846 35.58 26.28 11.93
N SER A 847 36.33 25.52 12.72
CA SER A 847 37.48 26.04 13.47
C SER A 847 38.54 26.68 12.56
N ARG A 848 38.64 26.27 11.30
CA ARG A 848 39.55 26.87 10.30
C ARG A 848 39.07 28.24 9.85
N GLU A 849 37.79 28.37 9.50
CA GLU A 849 37.15 29.62 9.12
C GLU A 849 37.21 30.64 10.24
N PHE A 850 36.96 30.22 11.50
CA PHE A 850 37.10 31.10 12.65
C PHE A 850 38.57 31.51 12.90
N SER A 851 39.52 30.61 12.65
CA SER A 851 40.95 30.96 12.72
C SER A 851 41.31 32.00 11.65
N LYS A 852 40.80 31.81 10.42
CA LYS A 852 40.96 32.77 9.33
C LYS A 852 40.35 34.14 9.66
N TRP A 853 39.13 34.18 10.18
CA TRP A 853 38.51 35.43 10.63
C TRP A 853 39.35 36.16 11.67
N LYS A 854 39.93 35.40 12.61
CA LYS A 854 40.83 35.94 13.63
C LYS A 854 42.15 36.45 13.05
N GLU A 855 42.75 35.71 12.12
CA GLU A 855 44.02 36.07 11.47
C GLU A 855 43.88 37.28 10.54
N GLU A 856 42.76 37.37 9.80
CA GLU A 856 42.48 38.42 8.83
C GLU A 856 41.83 39.67 9.46
N GLY A 857 41.41 39.60 10.73
CA GLY A 857 40.70 40.68 11.39
C GLY A 857 39.33 40.96 10.76
N THR A 858 38.63 39.93 10.30
CA THR A 858 37.31 40.04 9.67
C THR A 858 36.31 40.67 10.64
N ASP A 859 35.62 41.72 10.20
CA ASP A 859 34.50 42.31 10.94
C ASP A 859 33.26 41.42 10.81
N ILE A 860 32.87 40.76 11.91
CA ILE A 860 31.73 39.84 11.96
C ILE A 860 30.44 40.65 12.08
N ASN A 861 30.00 41.21 10.94
CA ASN A 861 28.73 41.91 10.81
C ASN A 861 27.60 40.97 10.34
N SER A 862 26.38 41.50 10.24
CA SER A 862 25.20 40.71 9.86
C SER A 862 25.33 40.05 8.48
N LEU A 863 26.04 40.68 7.53
CA LEU A 863 26.25 40.11 6.20
C LEU A 863 27.20 38.91 6.24
N GLU A 864 28.32 39.01 6.95
CA GLU A 864 29.23 37.86 7.13
C GLU A 864 28.60 36.75 7.96
N THR A 865 27.80 37.10 8.96
CA THR A 865 27.01 36.13 9.73
C THR A 865 25.99 35.42 8.85
N LEU A 866 25.29 36.14 7.97
CA LEU A 866 24.36 35.55 7.01
C LEU A 866 25.05 34.66 6.00
N LYS A 867 26.24 35.03 5.49
CA LYS A 867 27.05 34.17 4.61
C LYS A 867 27.49 32.89 5.33
N PHE A 868 27.89 33.00 6.60
CA PHE A 868 28.26 31.86 7.42
C PHE A 868 27.06 30.91 7.60
N VAL A 869 25.90 31.42 8.01
CA VAL A 869 24.69 30.62 8.22
C VAL A 869 24.14 30.04 6.91
N SER A 870 24.19 30.79 5.80
CA SER A 870 23.66 30.33 4.50
C SER A 870 24.52 29.24 3.86
N SER A 871 25.84 29.24 4.12
CA SER A 871 26.74 28.17 3.70
C SER A 871 26.42 26.80 4.34
N TYR A 872 25.68 26.79 5.45
CA TYR A 872 25.22 25.57 6.14
C TYR A 872 23.88 25.04 5.60
N THR A 873 23.07 25.89 4.97
CA THR A 873 21.70 25.57 4.54
C THR A 873 21.56 25.14 3.08
N ALA A 874 22.58 25.38 2.25
CA ALA A 874 22.71 24.84 0.90
C ALA A 874 23.32 23.43 0.94
#